data_AF-A0A430BEV0-F1
#
_entry.id   AF-A0A430BEV0-F1
#
_cell.length_a   1.000
_cell.length_b   1.000
_cell.length_c   1.000
_cell.angle_alpha   90.00
_cell.angle_beta   90.00
_cell.angle_gamma   90.00
#
_symmetry.space_group_name_H-M   'P 1'
#
loop_
_entity.id
_entity.type
_entity.pdbx_description
1 polymer ?
#
loop_
_entity_poly.entity_id
_entity_poly.type
_entity_poly.pdbx_seq_one_letter_code
_entity_poly.pdbx_strand_id
1 'polypeptide(L)'
;MRPLATLAALLAATALTGAVPARDRTAHWVGSWGSAQLVADGDNALPTSQGKAVTLRQVVRLSAGGERLRVRFSNLFGTTPLTIGAASVAPALAPGTARIGTSRPLRFAGQAQAVIPPGAEIWSDPVAVPLPPGADLAISLYWPDVPNVQTGHPGARGANFLVAGDHVADPELADATTMTRWYGIADVEVAGPATQGTLVAIGDSITDGYGVTGNRNTRWSDILAGRLRADAATRGIGMVNAGIGGGRVLLDGNGPNLMARFDRDVIARTDVRWAILLEGVNDLGVLTREAPATSAAHRAIVQHITAAYVQLADRAHAHGITLIGGTITPFGGNGYYHPGPETEADRQAINAFIRTSGTFDAVVDFDRLLRDPAHPDRLRPAYDSGDHLHPSEAGYKAMGDAVPLTLFSARQRPVAVAAALAPVPVAPAPAPAPTIAITFDDIPAHGPLPPGMTRLEVIRRITAALRAAGAPAHGFLNAGFGLDDPTSAAAIRAWRAAGFPLGNHSYAHENLDQVGADAFLASVKRNEGPLAMAAGRSDWHWFRYPFLAEGRDPAARDAVRARLAADGYRIAGVTMSFDDFAWNPVYAACAAKGDKAAIARLETGMLADARAAALAARSRAKAQVGHDIPYVLLMHVGALDARLLPRILAQYRAMGFRFTTLAQAEADPFYAAALDPRRPGPTATLNGPAVLKGPPAGLCQ
;
A
#
# COMPACT_ATOMS: atom_id res chain seq x y z
N MET A 1 -11.33 -66.36 6.03
CA MET A 1 -11.87 -65.40 5.04
C MET A 1 -12.96 -64.60 5.73
N ARG A 2 -12.87 -63.26 5.74
CA ARG A 2 -13.93 -62.31 6.17
C ARG A 2 -14.99 -62.18 5.05
N PRO A 3 -16.25 -61.79 5.32
CA PRO A 3 -16.69 -60.37 5.55
C PRO A 3 -17.64 -60.23 6.76
N LEU A 4 -17.82 -59.15 7.55
CA LEU A 4 -17.90 -57.67 7.45
C LEU A 4 -19.20 -57.06 6.87
N ALA A 5 -19.78 -56.15 7.69
CA ALA A 5 -20.77 -55.07 7.43
C ALA A 5 -22.27 -55.45 7.59
N THR A 6 -23.16 -54.66 8.21
CA THR A 6 -23.14 -53.25 8.67
C THR A 6 -24.33 -53.01 9.62
N LEU A 7 -24.16 -52.24 10.69
CA LEU A 7 -25.25 -51.74 11.55
C LEU A 7 -25.41 -50.23 11.29
N ALA A 8 -26.60 -49.78 10.89
CA ALA A 8 -26.92 -48.37 10.67
C ALA A 8 -27.46 -47.75 11.98
N ALA A 9 -26.86 -46.65 12.43
CA ALA A 9 -27.35 -45.82 13.53
C ALA A 9 -27.77 -44.46 12.98
N LEU A 10 -29.07 -44.13 13.11
CA LEU A 10 -29.62 -42.79 12.87
C LEU A 10 -29.27 -41.89 14.06
N LEU A 11 -28.59 -40.77 13.82
CA LEU A 11 -28.55 -39.62 14.73
C LEU A 11 -29.55 -38.56 14.26
N ALA A 12 -30.55 -38.27 15.08
CA ALA A 12 -31.41 -37.10 14.94
C ALA A 12 -30.72 -35.88 15.57
N ALA A 13 -30.35 -34.89 14.75
CA ALA A 13 -29.85 -33.61 15.21
C ALA A 13 -31.02 -32.62 15.35
N THR A 14 -31.33 -32.23 16.59
CA THR A 14 -32.24 -31.13 16.92
C THR A 14 -31.54 -29.79 16.62
N ALA A 15 -32.03 -29.08 15.60
CA ALA A 15 -31.58 -27.73 15.28
C ALA A 15 -32.19 -26.71 16.25
N LEU A 16 -31.39 -26.21 17.19
CA LEU A 16 -31.66 -24.98 17.93
C LEU A 16 -31.42 -23.79 16.98
N THR A 17 -32.47 -23.28 16.36
CA THR A 17 -32.43 -22.02 15.61
C THR A 17 -32.38 -20.85 16.59
N GLY A 18 -31.18 -20.43 16.97
CA GLY A 18 -30.97 -19.11 17.55
C GLY A 18 -31.31 -18.05 16.51
N ALA A 19 -32.36 -17.26 16.75
CA ALA A 19 -32.70 -16.12 15.90
C ALA A 19 -31.55 -15.11 15.95
N VAL A 20 -30.75 -15.06 14.90
CA VAL A 20 -29.78 -13.99 14.68
C VAL A 20 -30.59 -12.70 14.43
N PRO A 21 -30.40 -11.62 15.20
CA PRO A 21 -31.12 -10.37 14.94
C PRO A 21 -30.80 -9.91 13.52
N ALA A 22 -31.85 -9.57 12.77
CA ALA A 22 -31.75 -9.14 11.39
C ALA A 22 -30.73 -7.99 11.28
N ARG A 23 -29.66 -8.20 10.51
CA ARG A 23 -28.76 -7.12 10.09
C ARG A 23 -29.62 -6.07 9.38
N ASP A 24 -29.70 -4.88 9.97
CA ASP A 24 -30.43 -3.75 9.43
C ASP A 24 -29.75 -3.26 8.13
N ARG A 25 -30.08 -3.93 7.03
CA ARG A 25 -29.59 -3.67 5.66
C ARG A 25 -30.21 -2.41 5.05
N THR A 26 -30.99 -1.63 5.81
CA THR A 26 -31.82 -0.54 5.28
C THR A 26 -31.32 0.87 5.60
N ALA A 27 -30.32 1.01 6.49
CA ALA A 27 -29.80 2.31 6.89
C ALA A 27 -28.67 2.79 5.95
N HIS A 28 -28.87 3.97 5.33
CA HIS A 28 -27.84 4.64 4.55
C HIS A 28 -26.89 5.41 5.49
N TRP A 29 -25.68 4.87 5.67
CA TRP A 29 -24.64 5.43 6.54
C TRP A 29 -23.73 6.38 5.75
N VAL A 30 -23.32 7.47 6.40
CA VAL A 30 -22.31 8.41 5.86
C VAL A 30 -21.31 8.79 6.96
N GLY A 31 -20.08 9.09 6.57
CA GLY A 31 -19.04 9.57 7.48
C GLY A 31 -19.31 11.00 7.91
N SER A 32 -19.58 11.22 9.20
CA SER A 32 -19.82 12.55 9.77
C SER A 32 -18.56 13.17 10.38
N TRP A 33 -17.60 12.32 10.76
CA TRP A 33 -16.29 12.73 11.23
C TRP A 33 -15.31 11.59 10.98
N GLY A 34 -14.04 11.93 10.77
CA GLY A 34 -12.95 10.95 10.79
C GLY A 34 -11.59 11.61 10.62
N SER A 35 -10.55 10.87 10.99
CA SER A 35 -9.14 11.31 10.87
C SER A 35 -8.27 10.26 10.19
N ALA A 36 -7.16 10.68 9.59
CA ALA A 36 -6.13 9.74 9.15
C ALA A 36 -5.45 9.09 10.37
N GLN A 37 -5.10 7.80 10.27
CA GLN A 37 -4.47 7.09 11.39
C GLN A 37 -2.94 7.09 11.26
N LEU A 38 -2.26 7.31 12.38
CA LEU A 38 -0.80 7.32 12.52
C LEU A 38 -0.35 6.48 13.72
N VAL A 39 0.95 6.16 13.75
CA VAL A 39 1.63 5.74 14.98
C VAL A 39 1.66 6.94 15.93
N ALA A 40 1.26 6.75 17.18
CA ALA A 40 1.43 7.74 18.23
C ALA A 40 2.76 7.48 18.96
N ASP A 41 3.81 8.18 18.55
CA ASP A 41 5.17 8.07 19.10
C ASP A 41 5.67 9.40 19.68
N GLY A 42 6.79 9.35 20.42
CA GLY A 42 7.40 10.54 21.03
C GLY A 42 6.40 11.39 21.81
N ASP A 43 6.34 12.69 21.51
CA ASP A 43 5.40 13.64 22.12
C ASP A 43 3.93 13.37 21.77
N ASN A 44 3.67 12.51 20.78
CA ASN A 44 2.33 12.08 20.39
C ASN A 44 1.85 10.83 21.11
N ALA A 45 2.73 10.10 21.80
CA ALA A 45 2.31 8.98 22.64
C ALA A 45 1.43 9.47 23.80
N LEU A 46 0.60 8.57 24.35
CA LEU A 46 -0.20 8.92 25.53
C LEU A 46 0.73 9.30 26.71
N PRO A 47 0.45 10.42 27.41
CA PRO A 47 1.26 10.85 28.55
C PRO A 47 1.17 9.82 29.69
N THR A 48 2.25 9.07 29.91
CA THR A 48 2.49 8.22 31.10
C THR A 48 1.33 7.35 31.58
N SER A 49 1.12 6.20 30.93
CA SER A 49 0.19 5.18 31.44
C SER A 49 0.53 3.74 31.04
N GLN A 50 1.80 3.39 30.78
CA GLN A 50 2.16 1.99 30.51
C GLN A 50 1.61 1.07 31.61
N GLY A 51 0.71 0.17 31.23
CA GLY A 51 0.08 -0.82 32.12
C GLY A 51 -0.93 -0.28 33.14
N LYS A 52 -1.43 0.96 33.02
CA LYS A 52 -2.50 1.47 33.88
C LYS A 52 -3.82 1.57 33.12
N ALA A 53 -4.90 1.22 33.82
CA ALA A 53 -6.25 1.40 33.34
C ALA A 53 -6.60 2.90 33.22
N VAL A 54 -7.13 3.33 32.07
CA VAL A 54 -7.46 4.73 31.81
C VAL A 54 -8.74 4.89 31.01
N THR A 55 -9.41 6.02 31.20
CA THR A 55 -10.49 6.50 30.34
C THR A 55 -10.00 7.69 29.52
N LEU A 56 -10.15 7.58 28.21
CA LEU A 56 -10.01 8.67 27.25
C LEU A 56 -11.39 9.24 26.97
N ARG A 57 -11.57 10.56 27.03
CA ARG A 57 -12.77 11.24 26.54
C ARG A 57 -12.38 12.19 25.43
N GLN A 58 -12.84 11.88 24.24
CA GLN A 58 -12.39 12.48 23.00
C GLN A 58 -13.55 13.18 22.31
N VAL A 59 -13.41 14.47 22.04
CA VAL A 59 -14.47 15.29 21.46
C VAL A 59 -14.25 15.44 19.96
N VAL A 60 -15.32 15.24 19.20
CA VAL A 60 -15.35 15.39 17.75
C VAL A 60 -16.55 16.22 17.31
N ARG A 61 -16.37 17.04 16.28
CA ARG A 61 -17.45 17.84 15.68
C ARG A 61 -18.09 17.05 14.54
N LEU A 62 -19.36 16.72 14.66
CA LEU A 62 -20.11 16.04 13.59
C LEU A 62 -20.42 17.02 12.46
N SER A 63 -20.08 16.66 11.23
CA SER A 63 -20.43 17.46 10.04
C SER A 63 -21.89 17.25 9.62
N ALA A 64 -22.31 15.98 9.58
CA ALA A 64 -23.67 15.54 9.32
C ALA A 64 -24.33 14.99 10.59
N GLY A 65 -25.64 15.21 10.73
CA GLY A 65 -26.43 14.67 11.83
C GLY A 65 -27.12 13.37 11.43
N GLY A 66 -27.66 12.65 12.42
CA GLY A 66 -28.44 11.44 12.19
C GLY A 66 -29.20 11.00 13.43
N GLU A 67 -30.08 10.02 13.24
CA GLU A 67 -30.87 9.43 14.32
C GLU A 67 -30.09 8.35 15.06
N ARG A 68 -29.15 7.72 14.35
CA ARG A 68 -28.25 6.70 14.87
C ARG A 68 -26.82 7.03 14.48
N LEU A 69 -25.88 6.63 15.32
CA LEU A 69 -24.46 6.72 15.04
C LEU A 69 -23.75 5.40 15.34
N ARG A 70 -22.55 5.23 14.77
CA ARG A 70 -21.58 4.19 15.13
C ARG A 70 -20.16 4.74 15.05
N VAL A 71 -19.24 4.15 15.80
CA VAL A 71 -17.85 4.61 15.89
C VAL A 71 -16.93 3.50 15.39
N ARG A 72 -15.95 3.86 14.54
CA ARG A 72 -14.84 2.98 14.16
C ARG A 72 -13.69 3.18 15.12
N PHE A 73 -13.26 2.10 15.76
CA PHE A 73 -12.09 2.07 16.62
C PHE A 73 -10.92 1.39 15.89
N SER A 74 -9.71 1.89 16.11
CA SER A 74 -8.53 1.48 15.33
C SER A 74 -7.38 1.02 16.21
N ASN A 75 -6.81 -0.13 15.85
CA ASN A 75 -5.52 -0.63 16.32
C ASN A 75 -4.58 -0.87 15.13
N LEU A 76 -4.75 -0.09 14.07
CA LEU A 76 -4.09 -0.29 12.77
C LEU A 76 -2.55 -0.32 12.85
N PHE A 77 -1.96 0.48 13.74
CA PHE A 77 -0.53 0.53 13.96
C PHE A 77 -0.10 -0.14 15.27
N GLY A 78 -1.04 -0.69 16.04
CA GLY A 78 -0.71 -1.41 17.26
C GLY A 78 -0.02 -2.75 16.96
N THR A 79 0.88 -3.14 17.87
CA THR A 79 1.65 -4.40 17.77
C THR A 79 1.15 -5.48 18.72
N THR A 80 0.20 -5.15 19.61
CA THR A 80 -0.48 -6.05 20.55
C THR A 80 -2.00 -5.86 20.45
N PRO A 81 -2.82 -6.85 20.85
CA PRO A 81 -4.26 -6.67 20.91
C PRO A 81 -4.64 -5.47 21.79
N LEU A 82 -5.59 -4.65 21.33
CA LEU A 82 -6.13 -3.52 22.07
C LEU A 82 -7.47 -3.92 22.69
N THR A 83 -7.54 -3.90 24.02
CA THR A 83 -8.79 -4.17 24.75
C THR A 83 -9.58 -2.89 24.99
N ILE A 84 -10.84 -2.88 24.56
CA ILE A 84 -11.84 -1.91 24.95
C ILE A 84 -12.63 -2.50 26.12
N GLY A 85 -12.40 -1.99 27.32
CA GLY A 85 -13.08 -2.45 28.54
C GLY A 85 -14.50 -1.90 28.67
N ALA A 86 -14.72 -0.69 28.17
CA ALA A 86 -16.03 -0.07 28.02
C ALA A 86 -15.91 1.11 27.04
N ALA A 87 -17.01 1.48 26.40
CA ALA A 87 -17.08 2.68 25.58
C ALA A 87 -18.47 3.31 25.64
N SER A 88 -18.54 4.64 25.48
CA SER A 88 -19.80 5.38 25.48
C SER A 88 -19.72 6.60 24.55
N VAL A 89 -20.89 7.13 24.22
CA VAL A 89 -21.05 8.39 23.50
C VAL A 89 -22.04 9.30 24.20
N ALA A 90 -21.83 10.60 24.09
CA ALA A 90 -22.73 11.61 24.64
C ALA A 90 -22.57 12.95 23.90
N PRO A 91 -23.61 13.81 23.87
CA PRO A 91 -23.43 15.21 23.47
C PRO A 91 -22.41 15.88 24.41
N ALA A 92 -21.42 16.58 23.87
CA ALA A 92 -20.56 17.45 24.69
C ALA A 92 -21.32 18.73 25.05
N LEU A 93 -21.22 19.18 26.31
CA LEU A 93 -22.02 20.31 26.80
C LEU A 93 -21.38 21.68 26.55
N ALA A 94 -20.05 21.73 26.42
CA ALA A 94 -19.33 22.95 26.09
C ALA A 94 -17.98 22.62 25.40
N PRO A 95 -17.57 23.42 24.39
CA PRO A 95 -16.26 23.27 23.76
C PRO A 95 -15.13 23.34 24.79
N GLY A 96 -14.12 22.49 24.63
CA GLY A 96 -12.96 22.49 25.52
C GLY A 96 -13.20 21.92 26.92
N THR A 97 -14.38 21.36 27.23
CA THR A 97 -14.69 20.80 28.55
C THR A 97 -14.91 19.28 28.49
N ALA A 98 -14.62 18.58 29.60
CA ALA A 98 -14.88 17.15 29.75
C ALA A 98 -16.35 16.82 30.08
N ARG A 99 -17.24 17.81 30.06
CA ARG A 99 -18.64 17.67 30.48
C ARG A 99 -19.52 17.15 29.36
N ILE A 100 -20.35 16.16 29.70
CA ILE A 100 -21.22 15.47 28.75
C ILE A 100 -22.67 15.52 29.19
N GLY A 101 -23.58 15.44 28.22
CA GLY A 101 -24.99 15.18 28.45
C GLY A 101 -25.23 13.71 28.81
N THR A 102 -26.42 13.22 28.51
CA THR A 102 -26.77 11.83 28.84
C THR A 102 -25.90 10.83 28.07
N SER A 103 -25.11 10.05 28.81
CA SER A 103 -24.26 9.00 28.25
C SER A 103 -25.07 7.82 27.70
N ARG A 104 -24.57 7.25 26.61
CA ARG A 104 -25.12 6.07 25.93
C ARG A 104 -24.00 5.06 25.71
N PRO A 105 -24.10 3.84 26.26
CA PRO A 105 -23.06 2.84 26.09
C PRO A 105 -22.97 2.39 24.63
N LEU A 106 -21.75 2.18 24.15
CA LEU A 106 -21.48 1.48 22.91
C LEU A 106 -21.39 -0.02 23.18
N ARG A 107 -21.77 -0.82 22.18
CA ARG A 107 -21.70 -2.28 22.21
C ARG A 107 -20.93 -2.79 20.99
N PHE A 108 -20.46 -4.03 21.06
CA PHE A 108 -19.73 -4.71 20.01
C PHE A 108 -20.32 -6.11 19.83
N ALA A 109 -21.14 -6.29 18.79
CA ALA A 109 -21.94 -7.51 18.62
C ALA A 109 -22.75 -7.86 19.90
N GLY A 110 -23.34 -6.84 20.52
CA GLY A 110 -24.11 -6.92 21.76
C GLY A 110 -23.28 -6.90 23.04
N GLN A 111 -21.95 -7.03 22.97
CA GLN A 111 -21.07 -7.08 24.14
C GLN A 111 -20.63 -5.69 24.60
N ALA A 112 -20.35 -5.53 25.89
CA ALA A 112 -19.82 -4.28 26.46
C ALA A 112 -18.33 -4.04 26.11
N GLN A 113 -17.62 -5.12 25.82
CA GLN A 113 -16.17 -5.16 25.63
C GLN A 113 -15.83 -5.64 24.23
N ALA A 114 -14.65 -5.26 23.76
CA ALA A 114 -14.10 -5.79 22.52
C ALA A 114 -12.57 -5.88 22.59
N VAL A 115 -12.00 -6.76 21.78
CA VAL A 115 -10.55 -6.83 21.55
C VAL A 115 -10.30 -6.59 20.06
N ILE A 116 -9.45 -5.61 19.76
CA ILE A 116 -9.03 -5.29 18.39
C ILE A 116 -7.65 -5.92 18.16
N PRO A 117 -7.52 -6.90 17.24
CA PRO A 117 -6.21 -7.46 16.90
C PRO A 117 -5.22 -6.38 16.42
N PRO A 118 -3.90 -6.64 16.53
CA PRO A 118 -2.89 -5.80 15.88
C PRO A 118 -3.19 -5.62 14.39
N GLY A 119 -3.11 -4.40 13.88
CA GLY A 119 -3.34 -4.12 12.46
C GLY A 119 -4.82 -4.10 12.04
N ALA A 120 -5.75 -4.18 12.97
CA ALA A 120 -7.18 -4.25 12.69
C ALA A 120 -7.96 -3.02 13.19
N GLU A 121 -9.20 -2.92 12.73
CA GLU A 121 -10.19 -1.95 13.15
C GLU A 121 -11.52 -2.65 13.40
N ILE A 122 -12.37 -2.09 14.27
CA ILE A 122 -13.72 -2.60 14.51
C ILE A 122 -14.74 -1.48 14.55
N TRP A 123 -15.99 -1.81 14.24
CA TRP A 123 -17.13 -0.92 14.43
C TRP A 123 -17.86 -1.24 15.73
N SER A 124 -18.35 -0.22 16.41
CA SER A 124 -19.43 -0.40 17.40
C SER A 124 -20.73 -0.80 16.71
N ASP A 125 -21.63 -1.40 17.48
CA ASP A 125 -23.04 -1.52 17.10
C ASP A 125 -23.65 -0.11 16.94
N PRO A 126 -24.66 0.06 16.07
CA PRO A 126 -25.43 1.30 15.98
C PRO A 126 -26.11 1.66 17.30
N VAL A 127 -26.04 2.93 17.71
CA VAL A 127 -26.72 3.47 18.89
C VAL A 127 -27.61 4.65 18.51
N ALA A 128 -28.83 4.70 19.08
CA ALA A 128 -29.77 5.79 18.87
C ALA A 128 -29.40 6.99 19.74
N VAL A 129 -28.70 7.95 19.15
CA VAL A 129 -28.32 9.23 19.76
C VAL A 129 -28.60 10.32 18.74
N PRO A 130 -29.85 10.83 18.69
CA PRO A 130 -30.22 11.88 17.75
C PRO A 130 -29.39 13.13 18.03
N LEU A 131 -28.55 13.51 17.06
CA LEU A 131 -27.71 14.69 17.15
C LEU A 131 -27.88 15.54 15.89
N PRO A 132 -28.04 16.87 16.05
CA PRO A 132 -28.11 17.76 14.90
C PRO A 132 -26.75 17.78 14.17
N PRO A 133 -26.73 18.05 12.86
CA PRO A 133 -25.51 18.34 12.14
C PRO A 133 -24.77 19.52 12.80
N GLY A 134 -23.44 19.42 12.95
CA GLY A 134 -22.69 20.39 13.75
C GLY A 134 -22.87 20.22 15.26
N ALA A 135 -23.16 19.03 15.78
CA ALA A 135 -23.07 18.78 17.21
C ALA A 135 -21.65 18.36 17.60
N ASP A 136 -21.23 18.66 18.83
CA ASP A 136 -20.03 18.08 19.42
C ASP A 136 -20.40 16.76 20.12
N LEU A 137 -19.70 15.70 19.76
CA LEU A 137 -19.85 14.35 20.31
C LEU A 137 -18.63 14.03 21.19
N ALA A 138 -18.87 13.68 22.44
CA ALA A 138 -17.86 13.09 23.30
C ALA A 138 -17.91 11.57 23.16
N ILE A 139 -16.77 10.97 22.82
CA ILE A 139 -16.55 9.52 22.77
C ILE A 139 -15.66 9.15 23.96
N SER A 140 -16.20 8.41 24.92
CA SER A 140 -15.40 7.91 26.05
C SER A 140 -14.99 6.47 25.82
N LEU A 141 -13.71 6.17 26.03
CA LEU A 141 -13.08 4.88 25.77
C LEU A 141 -12.25 4.45 26.98
N TYR A 142 -12.63 3.36 27.62
CA TYR A 142 -11.88 2.76 28.71
C TYR A 142 -10.94 1.67 28.19
N TRP A 143 -9.66 1.87 28.44
CA TRP A 143 -8.62 0.88 28.21
C TRP A 143 -8.16 0.31 29.55
N PRO A 144 -8.45 -0.97 29.86
CA PRO A 144 -7.94 -1.60 31.08
C PRO A 144 -6.41 -1.71 31.05
N ASP A 145 -5.84 -1.83 29.86
CA ASP A 145 -4.40 -1.84 29.60
C ASP A 145 -4.10 -0.94 28.41
N VAL A 146 -3.28 0.09 28.62
CA VAL A 146 -2.83 0.98 27.54
C VAL A 146 -1.76 0.25 26.72
N PRO A 147 -1.91 0.10 25.39
CA PRO A 147 -0.93 -0.60 24.56
C PRO A 147 0.37 0.22 24.49
N ASN A 148 1.51 -0.43 24.25
CA ASN A 148 2.80 0.26 24.14
C ASN A 148 2.93 1.12 22.88
N VAL A 149 2.32 0.67 21.77
CA VAL A 149 2.23 1.43 20.51
C VAL A 149 0.76 1.74 20.30
N GLN A 150 0.39 3.02 20.35
CA GLN A 150 -0.99 3.44 20.11
C GLN A 150 -1.18 3.82 18.65
N THR A 151 -2.37 3.53 18.13
CA THR A 151 -2.88 4.18 16.93
C THR A 151 -3.56 5.48 17.33
N GLY A 152 -3.24 6.58 16.65
CA GLY A 152 -3.82 7.88 16.97
C GLY A 152 -3.64 8.91 15.87
N HIS A 153 -3.99 10.14 16.21
CA HIS A 153 -3.91 11.29 15.32
C HIS A 153 -3.51 12.55 16.10
N PRO A 154 -2.32 13.13 15.83
CA PRO A 154 -1.84 14.32 16.54
C PRO A 154 -2.62 15.62 16.28
N GLY A 155 -3.27 15.72 15.13
CA GLY A 155 -3.98 16.92 14.65
C GLY A 155 -5.39 17.12 15.22
N ALA A 156 -5.64 16.82 16.49
CA ALA A 156 -7.00 16.94 17.02
C ALA A 156 -7.50 18.38 17.09
N ARG A 157 -6.59 19.36 17.24
CA ARG A 157 -6.87 20.82 17.33
C ARG A 157 -8.03 21.16 18.29
N GLY A 158 -8.19 20.37 19.34
CA GLY A 158 -9.25 20.48 20.33
C GLY A 158 -8.85 19.73 21.60
N ALA A 159 -9.46 20.10 22.72
CA ALA A 159 -9.20 19.48 24.01
C ALA A 159 -9.88 18.11 24.09
N ASN A 160 -9.09 17.12 24.47
CA ASN A 160 -9.51 15.77 24.83
C ASN A 160 -8.95 15.47 26.23
N PHE A 161 -9.43 14.42 26.89
CA PHE A 161 -9.22 14.24 28.33
C PHE A 161 -8.79 12.82 28.66
N LEU A 162 -7.86 12.69 29.61
CA LEU A 162 -7.38 11.43 30.16
C LEU A 162 -7.59 11.42 31.67
N VAL A 163 -8.16 10.34 32.19
CA VAL A 163 -8.22 10.08 33.63
C VAL A 163 -7.93 8.60 33.90
N ALA A 164 -7.36 8.29 35.06
CA ALA A 164 -7.12 6.90 35.45
C ALA A 164 -8.44 6.19 35.83
N GLY A 165 -8.58 4.91 35.54
CA GLY A 165 -9.77 4.11 35.87
C GLY A 165 -10.88 4.15 34.81
N ASP A 166 -11.99 3.47 35.10
CA ASP A 166 -13.20 3.45 34.25
C ASP A 166 -14.16 4.58 34.65
N HIS A 167 -14.25 5.60 33.79
CA HIS A 167 -15.06 6.79 33.97
C HIS A 167 -15.93 7.08 32.72
N VAL A 168 -16.25 6.05 31.92
CA VAL A 168 -16.94 6.26 30.63
C VAL A 168 -18.35 6.84 30.77
N ALA A 169 -18.99 6.67 31.92
CA ALA A 169 -20.35 7.15 32.18
C ALA A 169 -20.40 8.49 32.94
N ASP A 170 -19.27 8.95 33.49
CA ASP A 170 -19.24 10.09 34.38
C ASP A 170 -19.64 11.37 33.64
N PRO A 171 -20.56 12.19 34.17
CA PRO A 171 -21.04 13.40 33.51
C PRO A 171 -19.93 14.45 33.30
N GLU A 172 -18.85 14.37 34.08
CA GLU A 172 -17.67 15.22 34.02
C GLU A 172 -16.45 14.40 34.45
N LEU A 173 -15.29 14.64 33.83
CA LEU A 173 -14.02 14.06 34.30
C LEU A 173 -13.28 15.12 35.12
N ALA A 174 -13.48 15.10 36.44
CA ALA A 174 -12.69 15.91 37.36
C ALA A 174 -11.20 15.52 37.28
N ASP A 175 -10.31 16.50 37.41
CA ASP A 175 -8.84 16.31 37.41
C ASP A 175 -8.25 15.62 36.17
N ALA A 176 -9.00 15.61 35.06
CA ALA A 176 -8.52 14.99 33.83
C ALA A 176 -7.34 15.76 33.22
N THR A 177 -6.33 15.01 32.78
CA THR A 177 -5.24 15.57 31.97
C THR A 177 -5.77 15.95 30.61
N THR A 178 -5.62 17.21 30.25
CA THR A 178 -6.03 17.70 28.92
C THR A 178 -4.94 17.38 27.89
N MET A 179 -5.37 16.86 26.74
CA MET A 179 -4.53 16.55 25.59
C MET A 179 -5.13 17.14 24.32
N THR A 180 -4.33 17.25 23.26
CA THR A 180 -4.75 17.83 21.97
C THR A 180 -4.63 16.83 20.82
N ARG A 181 -4.84 15.55 21.12
CA ARG A 181 -4.66 14.40 20.22
C ARG A 181 -5.84 13.44 20.33
N TRP A 182 -6.06 12.66 19.28
CA TRP A 182 -7.01 11.53 19.30
C TRP A 182 -6.26 10.19 19.33
N TYR A 183 -6.85 9.19 19.96
CA TYR A 183 -6.31 7.85 20.15
C TYR A 183 -7.40 6.80 19.95
N GLY A 184 -7.11 5.80 19.11
CA GLY A 184 -7.97 4.64 18.90
C GLY A 184 -9.34 4.91 18.27
N ILE A 185 -9.65 6.13 17.83
CA ILE A 185 -10.87 6.49 17.08
C ILE A 185 -10.52 6.87 15.64
N ALA A 186 -11.25 6.33 14.67
CA ALA A 186 -11.00 6.55 13.25
C ALA A 186 -12.13 7.28 12.52
N ASP A 187 -13.38 6.92 12.84
CA ASP A 187 -14.58 7.49 12.20
C ASP A 187 -15.77 7.54 13.16
N VAL A 188 -16.66 8.49 12.88
CA VAL A 188 -18.04 8.47 13.33
C VAL A 188 -18.93 8.51 12.10
N GLU A 189 -19.79 7.52 11.99
CA GLU A 189 -20.82 7.48 10.96
C GLU A 189 -22.18 7.75 11.55
N VAL A 190 -23.03 8.40 10.76
CA VAL A 190 -24.41 8.69 11.09
C VAL A 190 -25.33 8.10 10.03
N ALA A 191 -26.52 7.68 10.46
CA ALA A 191 -27.59 7.24 9.58
C ALA A 191 -28.86 8.05 9.84
N GLY A 192 -29.55 8.43 8.77
CA GLY A 192 -30.82 9.14 8.83
C GLY A 192 -31.38 9.36 7.42
N PRO A 193 -32.66 9.73 7.29
CA PRO A 193 -33.34 9.88 5.99
C PRO A 193 -32.74 11.00 5.12
N ALA A 194 -31.97 11.91 5.71
CA ALA A 194 -31.36 13.04 5.01
C ALA A 194 -29.92 12.77 4.53
N THR A 195 -29.32 11.60 4.79
CA THR A 195 -27.91 11.33 4.42
C THR A 195 -27.76 11.10 2.91
N GLN A 196 -26.74 11.74 2.30
CA GLN A 196 -26.55 11.78 0.83
C GLN A 196 -25.20 11.23 0.34
N GLY A 197 -24.18 11.22 1.19
CA GLY A 197 -22.86 10.66 0.90
C GLY A 197 -21.76 11.30 1.75
N THR A 198 -20.52 10.86 1.54
CA THR A 198 -19.33 11.34 2.25
C THR A 198 -18.40 12.09 1.29
N LEU A 199 -17.94 13.26 1.73
CA LEU A 199 -16.84 14.03 1.16
C LEU A 199 -15.59 13.87 2.03
N VAL A 200 -14.46 13.54 1.41
CA VAL A 200 -13.17 13.42 2.10
C VAL A 200 -12.24 14.57 1.67
N ALA A 201 -11.75 15.36 2.63
CA ALA A 201 -10.55 16.18 2.41
C ALA A 201 -9.31 15.33 2.71
N ILE A 202 -8.48 15.06 1.70
CA ILE A 202 -7.25 14.28 1.84
C ILE A 202 -6.06 15.19 1.57
N GLY A 203 -5.09 15.24 2.49
CA GLY A 203 -3.99 16.17 2.34
C GLY A 203 -2.92 16.18 3.43
N ASP A 204 -2.13 17.24 3.43
CA ASP A 204 -1.05 17.49 4.40
C ASP A 204 -1.50 18.36 5.61
N SER A 205 -0.55 19.07 6.28
CA SER A 205 -0.79 19.92 7.45
C SER A 205 -1.77 21.06 7.18
N ILE A 206 -1.86 21.54 5.95
CA ILE A 206 -2.82 22.57 5.56
C ILE A 206 -4.23 21.98 5.60
N THR A 207 -4.39 20.72 5.15
CA THR A 207 -5.66 20.01 5.25
C THR A 207 -5.98 19.60 6.69
N ASP A 208 -4.98 19.14 7.43
CA ASP A 208 -5.09 18.81 8.85
C ASP A 208 -5.51 20.02 9.71
N GLY A 209 -5.20 21.23 9.25
CA GLY A 209 -5.57 22.49 9.87
C GLY A 209 -4.56 22.96 10.90
N TYR A 210 -3.27 22.81 10.62
CA TYR A 210 -2.20 23.37 11.46
C TYR A 210 -2.39 24.90 11.61
N GLY A 211 -2.15 25.43 12.81
CA GLY A 211 -2.23 26.86 13.10
C GLY A 211 -3.62 27.37 13.49
N VAL A 212 -4.68 26.56 13.40
CA VAL A 212 -6.01 26.96 13.92
C VAL A 212 -6.01 27.03 15.44
N THR A 213 -6.78 27.97 16.00
CA THR A 213 -6.93 28.04 17.45
C THR A 213 -7.76 26.85 17.94
N GLY A 214 -7.29 26.19 19.00
CA GLY A 214 -7.93 24.98 19.52
C GLY A 214 -9.40 25.17 19.88
N ASN A 215 -10.21 24.12 19.69
CA ASN A 215 -11.65 24.06 19.97
C ASN A 215 -12.54 24.98 19.11
N ARG A 216 -12.00 25.73 18.14
CA ARG A 216 -12.81 26.62 17.29
C ARG A 216 -13.41 25.95 16.06
N ASN A 217 -12.86 24.81 15.63
CA ASN A 217 -13.27 24.11 14.40
C ASN A 217 -13.26 25.06 13.19
N THR A 218 -12.11 25.68 12.94
CA THR A 218 -11.89 26.72 11.92
C THR A 218 -10.96 26.26 10.79
N ARG A 219 -10.76 24.95 10.61
CA ARG A 219 -10.04 24.38 9.46
C ARG A 219 -10.85 24.64 8.21
N TRP A 220 -10.24 24.68 7.03
CA TRP A 220 -11.00 24.92 5.79
C TRP A 220 -12.08 23.85 5.55
N SER A 221 -11.84 22.60 5.98
CA SER A 221 -12.80 21.51 5.94
C SER A 221 -13.97 21.70 6.91
N ASP A 222 -13.75 22.30 8.08
CA ASP A 222 -14.81 22.65 9.03
C ASP A 222 -15.70 23.78 8.47
N ILE A 223 -15.07 24.79 7.86
CA ILE A 223 -15.78 25.89 7.19
C ILE A 223 -16.63 25.36 6.04
N LEU A 224 -16.09 24.47 5.21
CA LEU A 224 -16.82 23.80 4.14
C LEU A 224 -17.99 22.96 4.69
N ALA A 225 -17.75 22.16 5.74
CA ALA A 225 -18.82 21.39 6.40
C ALA A 225 -19.94 22.29 6.93
N GLY A 226 -19.59 23.48 7.45
CA GLY A 226 -20.55 24.52 7.83
C GLY A 226 -21.43 24.99 6.68
N ARG A 227 -20.82 25.24 5.51
CA ARG A 227 -21.52 25.66 4.29
C ARG A 227 -22.40 24.54 3.74
N LEU A 228 -21.90 23.30 3.69
CA LEU A 228 -22.66 22.12 3.24
C LEU A 228 -23.95 21.96 4.05
N ARG A 229 -23.86 22.07 5.39
CA ARG A 229 -24.99 22.00 6.31
C ARG A 229 -26.00 23.14 6.13
N ALA A 230 -25.53 24.34 5.81
CA ALA A 230 -26.38 25.52 5.64
C ALA A 230 -27.17 25.48 4.31
N ASP A 231 -26.70 24.73 3.32
CA ASP A 231 -27.35 24.61 2.01
C ASP A 231 -28.27 23.40 1.93
N ALA A 232 -29.50 23.61 1.45
CA ALA A 232 -30.53 22.57 1.43
C ALA A 232 -30.21 21.40 0.49
N ALA A 233 -29.45 21.62 -0.59
CA ALA A 233 -29.10 20.59 -1.55
C ALA A 233 -27.96 19.68 -1.04
N THR A 234 -27.10 20.20 -0.17
CA THR A 234 -25.90 19.50 0.32
C THR A 234 -25.90 19.16 1.81
N ARG A 235 -26.91 19.57 2.59
CA ARG A 235 -26.97 19.36 4.04
C ARG A 235 -26.92 17.89 4.50
N GLY A 236 -27.10 16.96 3.57
CA GLY A 236 -27.01 15.52 3.81
C GLY A 236 -25.61 14.94 3.65
N ILE A 237 -24.62 15.75 3.24
CA ILE A 237 -23.26 15.31 2.96
C ILE A 237 -22.43 15.38 4.23
N GLY A 238 -21.83 14.25 4.59
CA GLY A 238 -20.85 14.17 5.66
C GLY A 238 -19.45 14.54 5.17
N MET A 239 -18.63 15.07 6.07
CA MET A 239 -17.26 15.54 5.82
C MET A 239 -16.28 14.77 6.70
N VAL A 240 -15.21 14.27 6.08
CA VAL A 240 -14.07 13.64 6.74
C VAL A 240 -12.81 14.43 6.42
N ASN A 241 -11.97 14.64 7.44
CA ASN A 241 -10.67 15.26 7.27
C ASN A 241 -9.56 14.21 7.46
N ALA A 242 -8.95 13.78 6.36
CA ALA A 242 -7.82 12.86 6.34
C ALA A 242 -6.48 13.58 6.11
N GLY A 243 -6.34 14.81 6.60
CA GLY A 243 -5.06 15.53 6.64
C GLY A 243 -4.01 14.81 7.49
N ILE A 244 -2.74 14.91 7.11
CA ILE A 244 -1.59 14.50 7.95
C ILE A 244 -0.57 15.65 7.99
N GLY A 245 -0.26 16.15 9.17
CA GLY A 245 0.85 17.10 9.32
C GLY A 245 2.17 16.51 8.82
N GLY A 246 2.87 17.19 7.90
CA GLY A 246 4.07 16.66 7.26
C GLY A 246 3.83 15.48 6.30
N GLY A 247 2.57 15.24 5.90
CA GLY A 247 2.18 14.23 4.91
C GLY A 247 2.76 14.54 3.53
N ARG A 248 3.05 13.49 2.76
CA ARG A 248 3.72 13.56 1.47
C ARG A 248 3.04 12.63 0.48
N VAL A 249 3.12 12.97 -0.80
CA VAL A 249 2.52 12.20 -1.89
C VAL A 249 3.28 10.88 -2.10
N LEU A 250 4.62 10.95 -2.20
CA LEU A 250 5.44 9.88 -2.74
C LEU A 250 6.14 9.02 -1.69
N LEU A 251 6.71 9.67 -0.67
CA LEU A 251 7.50 9.04 0.38
C LEU A 251 6.84 9.28 1.73
N ASP A 252 7.11 8.42 2.71
CA ASP A 252 6.57 8.65 4.04
C ASP A 252 7.09 9.97 4.63
N GLY A 253 6.25 10.57 5.47
CA GLY A 253 6.58 11.75 6.27
C GLY A 253 6.38 11.41 7.75
N ASN A 254 5.62 12.24 8.46
CA ASN A 254 5.20 11.90 9.82
C ASN A 254 4.20 10.71 9.86
N GLY A 255 3.65 10.34 8.71
CA GLY A 255 2.83 9.15 8.52
C GLY A 255 3.05 8.53 7.15
N PRO A 256 2.31 7.45 6.81
CA PRO A 256 2.39 6.82 5.50
C PRO A 256 2.10 7.82 4.38
N ASN A 257 2.79 7.67 3.26
CA ASN A 257 2.58 8.48 2.06
C ASN A 257 1.16 8.35 1.49
N LEU A 258 0.71 9.38 0.77
CA LEU A 258 -0.62 9.44 0.15
C LEU A 258 -0.89 8.23 -0.73
N MET A 259 0.07 7.85 -1.58
CA MET A 259 -0.09 6.71 -2.48
C MET A 259 -0.43 5.41 -1.72
N ALA A 260 0.22 5.16 -0.59
CA ALA A 260 -0.03 3.99 0.24
C ALA A 260 -1.35 4.07 1.02
N ARG A 261 -1.72 5.25 1.52
CA ARG A 261 -2.90 5.40 2.39
C ARG A 261 -4.20 5.76 1.69
N PHE A 262 -4.19 6.15 0.42
CA PHE A 262 -5.39 6.64 -0.27
C PHE A 262 -6.56 5.65 -0.26
N ASP A 263 -6.28 4.35 -0.43
CA ASP A 263 -7.34 3.33 -0.37
C ASP A 263 -7.98 3.30 1.02
N ARG A 264 -7.17 3.36 2.08
CA ARG A 264 -7.66 3.34 3.46
C ARG A 264 -8.40 4.63 3.83
N ASP A 265 -7.80 5.78 3.48
CA ASP A 265 -8.25 7.09 3.95
C ASP A 265 -9.36 7.69 3.10
N VAL A 266 -9.55 7.21 1.86
CA VAL A 266 -10.60 7.66 0.95
C VAL A 266 -11.50 6.50 0.54
N ILE A 267 -10.99 5.50 -0.18
CA ILE A 267 -11.82 4.50 -0.87
C ILE A 267 -12.58 3.57 0.11
N ALA A 268 -11.93 3.17 1.19
CA ALA A 268 -12.47 2.23 2.17
C ALA A 268 -13.41 2.88 3.19
N ARG A 269 -13.59 4.21 3.14
CA ARG A 269 -14.56 4.91 3.99
C ARG A 269 -15.98 4.76 3.45
N THR A 270 -16.95 4.81 4.34
CA THR A 270 -18.35 4.58 3.99
C THR A 270 -18.91 5.68 3.10
N ASP A 271 -19.53 5.25 2.01
CA ASP A 271 -20.27 6.06 1.04
C ASP A 271 -19.52 7.29 0.52
N VAL A 272 -18.20 7.18 0.31
CA VAL A 272 -17.45 8.26 -0.32
C VAL A 272 -17.90 8.46 -1.76
N ARG A 273 -18.29 9.69 -2.07
CA ARG A 273 -18.70 10.13 -3.41
C ARG A 273 -17.75 11.19 -3.96
N TRP A 274 -17.11 11.94 -3.07
CA TRP A 274 -16.22 13.04 -3.43
C TRP A 274 -14.96 13.01 -2.57
N ALA A 275 -13.83 13.39 -3.16
CA ALA A 275 -12.60 13.68 -2.44
C ALA A 275 -11.96 14.97 -2.95
N ILE A 276 -11.47 15.82 -2.05
CA ILE A 276 -10.64 16.99 -2.39
C ILE A 276 -9.20 16.66 -1.98
N LEU A 277 -8.31 16.57 -2.95
CA LEU A 277 -6.88 16.28 -2.76
C LEU A 277 -6.09 17.58 -2.70
N LEU A 278 -5.43 17.84 -1.57
CA LEU A 278 -4.47 18.94 -1.39
C LEU A 278 -3.23 18.42 -0.64
N GLU A 279 -2.25 17.90 -1.39
CA GLU A 279 -1.01 17.35 -0.84
C GLU A 279 0.13 17.48 -1.85
N GLY A 280 1.33 17.83 -1.39
CA GLY A 280 2.53 17.89 -2.24
C GLY A 280 3.53 18.96 -1.82
N VAL A 281 3.13 19.89 -0.95
CA VAL A 281 4.01 20.96 -0.45
C VAL A 281 5.20 20.38 0.30
N ASN A 282 5.01 19.30 1.06
CA ASN A 282 6.08 18.69 1.84
C ASN A 282 7.05 17.88 0.96
N ASP A 283 6.60 17.33 -0.17
CA ASP A 283 7.49 16.70 -1.15
C ASP A 283 8.46 17.72 -1.76
N LEU A 284 7.94 18.90 -2.13
CA LEU A 284 8.72 20.03 -2.64
C LEU A 284 9.62 20.63 -1.55
N GLY A 285 9.09 20.84 -0.35
CA GLY A 285 9.82 21.43 0.76
C GLY A 285 10.98 20.55 1.22
N VAL A 286 10.76 19.25 1.39
CA VAL A 286 11.80 18.30 1.84
C VAL A 286 12.90 18.15 0.79
N LEU A 287 12.58 18.27 -0.50
CA LEU A 287 13.57 18.15 -1.58
C LEU A 287 14.75 19.12 -1.41
N THR A 288 14.50 20.34 -0.96
CA THR A 288 15.51 21.40 -0.85
C THR A 288 15.85 21.78 0.59
N ARG A 289 15.24 21.13 1.59
CA ARG A 289 15.32 21.54 3.00
C ARG A 289 16.75 21.53 3.55
N GLU A 290 17.48 20.45 3.31
CA GLU A 290 18.82 20.24 3.90
C GLU A 290 19.95 20.71 2.99
N ALA A 291 19.73 20.68 1.67
CA ALA A 291 20.71 21.07 0.66
C ALA A 291 20.00 21.41 -0.68
N PRO A 292 20.64 22.19 -1.57
CA PRO A 292 20.14 22.41 -2.92
C PRO A 292 19.97 21.09 -3.69
N ALA A 293 18.87 20.96 -4.41
CA ALA A 293 18.62 19.80 -5.27
C ALA A 293 19.21 20.01 -6.66
N THR A 294 19.54 18.92 -7.35
CA THR A 294 19.99 19.00 -8.75
C THR A 294 18.80 19.26 -9.67
N SER A 295 19.04 19.86 -10.83
CA SER A 295 17.97 20.06 -11.82
C SER A 295 17.32 18.74 -12.29
N ALA A 296 18.04 17.61 -12.20
CA ALA A 296 17.45 16.29 -12.46
C ALA A 296 16.45 15.88 -11.37
N ALA A 297 16.74 16.19 -10.10
CA ALA A 297 15.85 15.91 -8.98
C ALA A 297 14.59 16.80 -9.01
N HIS A 298 14.72 18.09 -9.36
CA HIS A 298 13.60 18.99 -9.62
C HIS A 298 12.67 18.45 -10.73
N ARG A 299 13.22 18.04 -11.88
CA ARG A 299 12.42 17.40 -12.94
C ARG A 299 11.74 16.11 -12.48
N ALA A 300 12.46 15.27 -11.73
CA ALA A 300 11.94 14.01 -11.25
C ALA A 300 10.79 14.19 -10.25
N ILE A 301 10.88 15.17 -9.33
CA ILE A 301 9.81 15.36 -8.33
C ILE A 301 8.50 15.79 -8.99
N VAL A 302 8.55 16.69 -9.97
CA VAL A 302 7.37 17.13 -10.73
C VAL A 302 6.75 15.96 -11.49
N GLN A 303 7.58 15.17 -12.18
CA GLN A 303 7.11 13.99 -12.92
C GLN A 303 6.48 12.94 -12.00
N HIS A 304 7.10 12.66 -10.86
CA HIS A 304 6.60 11.65 -9.94
C HIS A 304 5.31 12.07 -9.25
N ILE A 305 5.20 13.33 -8.79
CA ILE A 305 3.97 13.84 -8.14
C ILE A 305 2.82 13.85 -9.15
N THR A 306 3.05 14.36 -10.36
CA THR A 306 1.98 14.41 -11.38
C THR A 306 1.54 13.00 -11.81
N ALA A 307 2.48 12.05 -11.96
CA ALA A 307 2.15 10.65 -12.21
C ALA A 307 1.39 9.98 -11.04
N ALA A 308 1.72 10.33 -9.80
CA ALA A 308 0.98 9.86 -8.63
C ALA A 308 -0.46 10.40 -8.63
N TYR A 309 -0.68 11.67 -8.96
CA TYR A 309 -2.03 12.23 -9.08
C TYR A 309 -2.87 11.52 -10.15
N VAL A 310 -2.30 11.15 -11.29
CA VAL A 310 -3.00 10.33 -12.30
C VAL A 310 -3.46 9.00 -11.69
N GLN A 311 -2.57 8.29 -11.00
CA GLN A 311 -2.92 7.00 -10.39
C GLN A 311 -3.97 7.14 -9.28
N LEU A 312 -3.95 8.23 -8.51
CA LEU A 312 -4.95 8.50 -7.48
C LEU A 312 -6.32 8.83 -8.09
N ALA A 313 -6.35 9.57 -9.20
CA ALA A 313 -7.58 9.81 -9.97
C ALA A 313 -8.15 8.50 -10.53
N ASP A 314 -7.33 7.68 -11.18
CA ASP A 314 -7.75 6.37 -11.70
C ASP A 314 -8.34 5.48 -10.59
N ARG A 315 -7.71 5.46 -9.41
CA ARG A 315 -8.21 4.73 -8.23
C ARG A 315 -9.53 5.29 -7.74
N ALA A 316 -9.68 6.61 -7.67
CA ALA A 316 -10.94 7.23 -7.28
C ALA A 316 -12.07 6.89 -8.27
N HIS A 317 -11.80 7.05 -9.57
CA HIS A 317 -12.77 6.81 -10.64
C HIS A 317 -13.19 5.34 -10.73
N ALA A 318 -12.28 4.39 -10.50
CA ALA A 318 -12.59 2.97 -10.42
C ALA A 318 -13.62 2.64 -9.31
N HIS A 319 -13.75 3.51 -8.32
CA HIS A 319 -14.71 3.40 -7.22
C HIS A 319 -15.87 4.41 -7.32
N GLY A 320 -16.01 5.10 -8.45
CA GLY A 320 -17.07 6.09 -8.68
C GLY A 320 -16.95 7.34 -7.81
N ILE A 321 -15.74 7.66 -7.34
CA ILE A 321 -15.45 8.84 -6.53
C ILE A 321 -15.02 9.97 -7.45
N THR A 322 -15.67 11.13 -7.32
CA THR A 322 -15.24 12.38 -7.96
C THR A 322 -14.02 12.93 -7.23
N LEU A 323 -12.86 12.97 -7.90
CA LEU A 323 -11.62 13.50 -7.34
C LEU A 323 -11.40 14.95 -7.80
N ILE A 324 -11.38 15.86 -6.82
CA ILE A 324 -11.22 17.29 -7.00
C ILE A 324 -9.78 17.66 -6.63
N GLY A 325 -9.07 18.31 -7.54
CA GLY A 325 -7.69 18.76 -7.32
C GLY A 325 -7.64 20.12 -6.62
N GLY A 326 -6.95 20.20 -5.49
CA GLY A 326 -6.55 21.46 -4.85
C GLY A 326 -5.13 21.82 -5.29
N THR A 327 -4.95 23.01 -5.88
CA THR A 327 -3.59 23.48 -6.24
C THR A 327 -2.75 23.72 -4.98
N ILE A 328 -1.49 23.32 -4.99
CA ILE A 328 -0.52 23.51 -3.91
C ILE A 328 -0.34 25.00 -3.64
N THR A 329 -0.54 25.43 -2.40
CA THR A 329 -0.49 26.84 -2.00
C THR A 329 0.95 27.38 -2.04
N PRO A 330 1.14 28.70 -2.19
CA PRO A 330 2.47 29.30 -2.12
C PRO A 330 3.08 29.10 -0.73
N PHE A 331 4.40 28.92 -0.69
CA PHE A 331 5.15 28.78 0.58
C PHE A 331 6.51 29.50 0.55
N GLY A 332 6.68 30.42 -0.40
CA GLY A 332 7.85 31.29 -0.51
C GLY A 332 8.09 32.09 0.77
N GLY A 333 9.34 32.18 1.19
CA GLY A 333 9.72 32.83 2.45
C GLY A 333 9.62 31.94 3.69
N ASN A 334 9.13 30.70 3.57
CA ASN A 334 9.10 29.77 4.70
C ASN A 334 10.52 29.45 5.22
N GLY A 335 10.72 29.73 6.51
CA GLY A 335 12.02 29.54 7.16
C GLY A 335 12.37 28.10 7.51
N TYR A 336 11.47 27.13 7.29
CA TYR A 336 11.75 25.71 7.54
C TYR A 336 12.21 24.98 6.27
N TYR A 337 11.57 25.26 5.14
CA TYR A 337 11.85 24.62 3.84
C TYR A 337 12.80 25.43 2.94
N HIS A 338 12.98 26.73 3.23
CA HIS A 338 13.84 27.63 2.47
C HIS A 338 13.63 27.55 0.94
N PRO A 339 12.38 27.63 0.42
CA PRO A 339 12.14 27.43 -1.00
C PRO A 339 12.80 28.52 -1.83
N GLY A 340 13.49 28.08 -2.89
CA GLY A 340 14.11 28.95 -3.89
C GLY A 340 13.31 29.03 -5.19
N PRO A 341 13.83 29.76 -6.20
CA PRO A 341 13.17 29.90 -7.51
C PRO A 341 12.89 28.57 -8.22
N GLU A 342 13.76 27.56 -8.09
CA GLU A 342 13.54 26.24 -8.69
C GLU A 342 12.39 25.49 -8.00
N THR A 343 12.28 25.56 -6.66
CA THR A 343 11.17 24.98 -5.91
C THR A 343 9.83 25.64 -6.28
N GLU A 344 9.81 26.96 -6.46
CA GLU A 344 8.60 27.66 -6.94
C GLU A 344 8.26 27.26 -8.38
N ALA A 345 9.25 27.11 -9.25
CA ALA A 345 9.03 26.63 -10.61
C ALA A 345 8.42 25.22 -10.63
N ASP A 346 8.89 24.30 -9.78
CA ASP A 346 8.31 22.96 -9.62
C ASP A 346 6.86 23.03 -9.14
N ARG A 347 6.58 23.86 -8.13
CA ARG A 347 5.22 24.07 -7.61
C ARG A 347 4.29 24.58 -8.70
N GLN A 348 4.73 25.55 -9.50
CA GLN A 348 3.97 26.07 -10.63
C GLN A 348 3.76 25.02 -11.72
N ALA A 349 4.75 24.17 -12.00
CA ALA A 349 4.61 23.08 -12.96
C ALA A 349 3.56 22.05 -12.51
N ILE A 350 3.57 21.67 -11.23
CA ILE A 350 2.55 20.77 -10.64
C ILE A 350 1.17 21.44 -10.65
N ASN A 351 1.08 22.71 -10.28
CA ASN A 351 -0.19 23.44 -10.31
C ASN A 351 -0.73 23.66 -11.72
N ALA A 352 0.14 23.85 -12.72
CA ALA A 352 -0.25 23.88 -14.11
C ALA A 352 -0.86 22.53 -14.52
N PHE A 353 -0.20 21.42 -14.16
CA PHE A 353 -0.75 20.08 -14.37
C PHE A 353 -2.13 19.92 -13.73
N ILE A 354 -2.28 20.26 -12.44
CA ILE A 354 -3.57 20.17 -11.73
C ILE A 354 -4.68 20.92 -12.49
N ARG A 355 -4.39 22.11 -13.02
CA ARG A 355 -5.37 22.95 -13.72
C ARG A 355 -5.74 22.45 -15.10
N THR A 356 -4.80 21.85 -15.84
CA THR A 356 -4.96 21.68 -17.29
C THR A 356 -4.91 20.24 -17.79
N SER A 357 -4.50 19.27 -16.96
CA SER A 357 -4.30 17.90 -17.43
C SER A 357 -5.59 17.14 -17.74
N GLY A 358 -6.72 17.56 -17.16
CA GLY A 358 -7.97 16.79 -17.17
C GLY A 358 -7.95 15.57 -16.25
N THR A 359 -6.92 15.42 -15.39
CA THR A 359 -6.81 14.32 -14.42
C THR A 359 -7.87 14.40 -13.33
N PHE A 360 -8.25 15.61 -12.91
CA PHE A 360 -9.24 15.83 -11.86
C PHE A 360 -10.59 16.19 -12.47
N ASP A 361 -11.67 15.76 -11.83
CA ASP A 361 -13.04 16.06 -12.27
C ASP A 361 -13.39 17.55 -12.10
N ALA A 362 -12.77 18.20 -11.13
CA ALA A 362 -12.82 19.63 -10.92
C ALA A 362 -11.55 20.11 -10.20
N VAL A 363 -11.32 21.43 -10.21
CA VAL A 363 -10.17 22.05 -9.56
C VAL A 363 -10.62 23.19 -8.66
N VAL A 364 -10.10 23.23 -7.44
CA VAL A 364 -10.18 24.39 -6.54
C VAL A 364 -8.80 25.04 -6.48
N ASP A 365 -8.68 26.23 -7.06
CA ASP A 365 -7.40 26.94 -7.21
C ASP A 365 -7.03 27.71 -5.92
N PHE A 366 -6.62 26.97 -4.89
CA PHE A 366 -6.13 27.53 -3.63
C PHE A 366 -4.84 28.38 -3.79
N ASP A 367 -4.02 28.12 -4.80
CA ASP A 367 -2.83 28.92 -5.11
C ASP A 367 -3.25 30.34 -5.48
N ARG A 368 -4.13 30.48 -6.48
CA ARG A 368 -4.63 31.78 -6.91
C ARG A 368 -5.38 32.51 -5.80
N LEU A 369 -6.12 31.78 -4.98
CA LEU A 369 -6.86 32.32 -3.85
C LEU A 369 -5.93 32.96 -2.82
N LEU A 370 -4.86 32.25 -2.44
CA LEU A 370 -4.03 32.62 -1.30
C LEU A 370 -2.80 33.44 -1.66
N ARG A 371 -2.33 33.42 -2.91
CA ARG A 371 -1.08 34.10 -3.30
C ARG A 371 -1.14 35.62 -3.25
N ASP A 372 -0.07 36.23 -2.77
CA ASP A 372 0.11 37.68 -2.78
C ASP A 372 0.23 38.17 -4.24
N PRO A 373 -0.61 39.12 -4.70
CA PRO A 373 -0.47 39.68 -6.04
C PRO A 373 0.90 40.34 -6.32
N ALA A 374 1.56 40.89 -5.30
CA ALA A 374 2.88 41.51 -5.42
C ALA A 374 4.02 40.49 -5.33
N HIS A 375 3.80 39.38 -4.60
CA HIS A 375 4.76 38.28 -4.42
C HIS A 375 4.05 36.93 -4.62
N PRO A 376 3.80 36.50 -5.87
CA PRO A 376 2.94 35.33 -6.14
C PRO A 376 3.48 33.99 -5.62
N ASP A 377 4.75 33.93 -5.23
CA ASP A 377 5.40 32.82 -4.55
C ASP A 377 5.04 32.74 -3.05
N ARG A 378 4.40 33.77 -2.49
CA ARG A 378 4.08 33.88 -1.05
C ARG A 378 2.58 33.92 -0.78
N LEU A 379 2.21 33.54 0.44
CA LEU A 379 0.86 33.78 0.95
C LEU A 379 0.61 35.29 1.07
N ARG A 380 -0.63 35.71 0.81
CA ARG A 380 -1.09 37.07 1.15
C ARG A 380 -0.88 37.30 2.64
N PRO A 381 -0.40 38.47 3.08
CA PRO A 381 -0.19 38.75 4.50
C PRO A 381 -1.43 38.53 5.37
N ALA A 382 -2.63 38.82 4.85
CA ALA A 382 -3.88 38.59 5.58
C ALA A 382 -4.24 37.10 5.77
N TYR A 383 -3.68 36.22 4.94
CA TYR A 383 -3.93 34.79 4.94
C TYR A 383 -2.74 33.99 5.45
N ASP A 384 -1.64 34.62 5.82
CA ASP A 384 -0.44 33.98 6.35
C ASP A 384 -0.53 33.89 7.87
N SER A 385 -0.25 32.71 8.43
CA SER A 385 -0.15 32.53 9.89
C SER A 385 1.10 33.19 10.49
N GLY A 386 2.04 33.62 9.63
CA GLY A 386 3.33 34.21 9.98
C GLY A 386 4.51 33.27 9.73
N ASP A 387 4.26 32.01 9.41
CA ASP A 387 5.31 31.04 9.06
C ASP A 387 5.55 30.91 7.54
N HIS A 388 4.77 31.63 6.73
CA HIS A 388 4.84 31.63 5.28
C HIS A 388 4.57 30.27 4.62
N LEU A 389 3.87 29.36 5.31
CA LEU A 389 3.46 28.04 4.79
C LEU A 389 1.99 27.75 5.10
N HIS A 390 1.58 27.95 6.35
CA HIS A 390 0.24 27.61 6.80
C HIS A 390 -0.69 28.83 6.71
N PRO A 391 -1.93 28.63 6.23
CA PRO A 391 -2.94 29.67 6.27
C PRO A 391 -3.25 30.13 7.71
N SER A 392 -3.49 31.42 7.89
CA SER A 392 -4.17 31.95 9.08
C SER A 392 -5.63 31.47 9.12
N GLU A 393 -6.35 31.69 10.23
CA GLU A 393 -7.79 31.38 10.28
C GLU A 393 -8.60 32.13 9.19
N ALA A 394 -8.16 33.34 8.80
CA ALA A 394 -8.76 34.06 7.68
C ALA A 394 -8.46 33.38 6.33
N GLY A 395 -7.25 32.84 6.16
CA GLY A 395 -6.88 32.03 4.99
C GLY A 395 -7.66 30.72 4.91
N TYR A 396 -7.79 29.97 6.01
CA TYR A 396 -8.61 28.76 6.06
C TYR A 396 -10.09 29.04 5.79
N LYS A 397 -10.63 30.15 6.32
CA LYS A 397 -11.98 30.58 5.98
C LYS A 397 -12.11 30.84 4.47
N ALA A 398 -11.17 31.58 3.89
CA ALA A 398 -11.18 31.84 2.45
C ALA A 398 -11.15 30.54 1.64
N MET A 399 -10.32 29.56 2.01
CA MET A 399 -10.27 28.25 1.36
C MET A 399 -11.61 27.51 1.45
N GLY A 400 -12.20 27.42 2.64
CA GLY A 400 -13.48 26.76 2.84
C GLY A 400 -14.63 27.44 2.08
N ASP A 401 -14.61 28.76 1.96
CA ASP A 401 -15.58 29.57 1.19
C ASP A 401 -15.41 29.41 -0.33
N ALA A 402 -14.20 29.15 -0.80
CA ALA A 402 -13.88 29.06 -2.23
C ALA A 402 -14.39 27.78 -2.90
N VAL A 403 -14.64 26.71 -2.15
CA VAL A 403 -15.13 25.43 -2.71
C VAL A 403 -16.59 25.60 -3.17
N PRO A 404 -16.91 25.45 -4.47
CA PRO A 404 -18.29 25.60 -4.94
C PRO A 404 -19.17 24.41 -4.50
N LEU A 405 -20.28 24.68 -3.81
CA LEU A 405 -21.20 23.61 -3.36
C LEU A 405 -21.91 22.90 -4.53
N THR A 406 -21.95 23.53 -5.71
CA THR A 406 -22.48 22.96 -6.94
C THR A 406 -21.71 21.71 -7.39
N LEU A 407 -20.46 21.53 -6.94
CA LEU A 407 -19.68 20.30 -7.17
C LEU A 407 -20.32 19.07 -6.52
N PHE A 408 -21.17 19.26 -5.51
CA PHE A 408 -21.77 18.19 -4.71
C PHE A 408 -23.28 18.07 -4.90
N SER A 409 -23.87 18.93 -5.73
CA SER A 409 -25.31 18.92 -5.99
C SER A 409 -25.64 17.84 -7.04
N ALA A 410 -26.75 17.12 -6.88
CA ALA A 410 -27.18 15.99 -7.73
C ALA A 410 -27.53 16.32 -9.20
N ARG A 411 -26.94 17.37 -9.81
CA ARG A 411 -27.17 17.78 -11.21
C ARG A 411 -26.08 17.34 -12.21
N GLN A 412 -25.12 16.51 -11.81
CA GLN A 412 -24.20 15.88 -12.76
C GLN A 412 -24.17 14.37 -12.59
N ARG A 413 -25.31 13.73 -12.87
CA ARG A 413 -25.21 12.53 -13.71
C ARG A 413 -25.01 13.05 -15.13
N PRO A 414 -24.01 12.58 -15.90
CA PRO A 414 -24.06 12.78 -17.33
C PRO A 414 -25.39 12.22 -17.81
N VAL A 415 -26.23 13.11 -18.34
CA VAL A 415 -27.35 12.71 -19.17
C VAL A 415 -26.76 11.81 -20.24
N ALA A 416 -27.22 10.57 -20.32
CA ALA A 416 -27.08 9.78 -21.52
C ALA A 416 -27.74 10.59 -22.64
N VAL A 417 -26.94 11.36 -23.37
CA VAL A 417 -27.37 11.95 -24.62
C VAL A 417 -27.70 10.75 -25.51
N ALA A 418 -28.96 10.65 -25.91
CA ALA A 418 -29.38 9.82 -27.02
C ALA A 418 -28.67 10.37 -28.28
N ALA A 419 -27.40 9.99 -28.46
CA ALA A 419 -26.76 10.03 -29.74
C ALA A 419 -27.43 8.96 -30.58
N ALA A 420 -27.92 9.38 -31.76
CA ALA A 420 -28.42 8.49 -32.79
C ALA A 420 -27.52 7.25 -32.90
N LEU A 421 -28.14 6.07 -32.91
CA LEU A 421 -27.55 4.73 -33.01
C LEU A 421 -26.18 4.71 -33.69
N ALA A 422 -25.15 4.95 -32.91
CA ALA A 422 -23.77 4.60 -33.19
C ALA A 422 -23.45 3.41 -32.28
N PRO A 423 -22.69 2.41 -32.76
CA PRO A 423 -22.49 1.16 -32.05
C PRO A 423 -21.94 1.43 -30.65
N VAL A 424 -22.63 0.89 -29.65
CA VAL A 424 -22.22 0.89 -28.24
C VAL A 424 -20.74 0.55 -28.17
N PRO A 425 -19.87 1.40 -27.57
CA PRO A 425 -18.52 0.97 -27.28
C PRO A 425 -18.65 -0.16 -26.26
N VAL A 426 -18.31 -1.36 -26.71
CA VAL A 426 -18.15 -2.53 -25.86
C VAL A 426 -17.31 -2.10 -24.66
N ALA A 427 -17.82 -2.31 -23.45
CA ALA A 427 -17.04 -2.10 -22.23
C ALA A 427 -15.64 -2.68 -22.45
N PRO A 428 -14.54 -1.95 -22.16
CA PRO A 428 -13.22 -2.49 -22.38
C PRO A 428 -13.15 -3.86 -21.73
N ALA A 429 -12.78 -4.86 -22.52
CA ALA A 429 -12.64 -6.22 -22.03
C ALA A 429 -11.80 -6.16 -20.74
N PRO A 430 -12.16 -6.92 -19.68
CA PRO A 430 -11.38 -6.92 -18.45
C PRO A 430 -9.91 -7.09 -18.81
N ALA A 431 -9.07 -6.18 -18.31
CA ALA A 431 -7.65 -6.20 -18.60
C ALA A 431 -7.13 -7.63 -18.38
N PRO A 432 -6.37 -8.20 -19.34
CA PRO A 432 -5.94 -9.58 -19.26
C PRO A 432 -5.22 -9.81 -17.93
N ALA A 433 -5.57 -10.92 -17.25
CA ALA A 433 -4.95 -11.27 -15.98
C ALA A 433 -3.42 -11.28 -16.16
N PRO A 434 -2.64 -10.65 -15.25
CA PRO A 434 -1.20 -10.56 -15.40
C PRO A 434 -0.62 -11.97 -15.49
N THR A 435 0.33 -12.18 -16.39
CA THR A 435 0.98 -13.49 -16.56
C THR A 435 2.38 -13.50 -15.96
N ILE A 436 2.83 -14.67 -15.51
CA ILE A 436 4.15 -14.86 -14.92
C ILE A 436 4.80 -16.14 -15.45
N ALA A 437 6.01 -16.02 -15.99
CA ALA A 437 6.89 -17.12 -16.31
C ALA A 437 7.83 -17.39 -15.12
N ILE A 438 7.85 -18.63 -14.64
CA ILE A 438 8.70 -19.03 -13.52
C ILE A 438 10.04 -19.52 -14.08
N THR A 439 11.15 -18.93 -13.64
CA THR A 439 12.49 -19.36 -14.04
C THR A 439 13.32 -19.76 -12.83
N PHE A 440 14.19 -20.75 -13.01
CA PHE A 440 15.08 -21.25 -11.97
C PHE A 440 16.53 -21.23 -12.46
N ASP A 441 17.36 -20.46 -11.80
CA ASP A 441 18.80 -20.40 -12.05
C ASP A 441 19.54 -21.42 -11.18
N ASP A 442 20.83 -21.63 -11.47
CA ASP A 442 21.75 -22.51 -10.75
C ASP A 442 21.40 -24.01 -10.74
N ILE A 443 20.74 -24.52 -11.77
CA ILE A 443 20.54 -25.98 -11.87
C ILE A 443 21.90 -26.65 -12.10
N PRO A 444 22.28 -27.70 -11.32
CA PRO A 444 21.46 -28.46 -10.36
C PRO A 444 21.57 -28.06 -8.88
N ALA A 445 22.39 -27.07 -8.52
CA ALA A 445 22.74 -26.81 -7.13
C ALA A 445 22.87 -25.32 -6.80
N HIS A 446 22.08 -24.86 -5.83
CA HIS A 446 22.20 -23.53 -5.23
C HIS A 446 22.31 -23.60 -3.70
N GLY A 447 23.29 -22.89 -3.12
CA GLY A 447 23.47 -22.72 -1.67
C GLY A 447 23.65 -24.01 -0.85
N PRO A 448 23.78 -23.94 0.49
CA PRO A 448 23.94 -25.12 1.34
C PRO A 448 22.63 -25.93 1.47
N LEU A 449 22.75 -27.22 1.83
CA LEU A 449 21.63 -28.12 2.06
C LEU A 449 21.38 -28.35 3.57
N PRO A 450 20.13 -28.47 4.01
CA PRO A 450 19.81 -29.04 5.31
C PRO A 450 20.37 -30.46 5.49
N PRO A 451 20.68 -30.90 6.72
CA PRO A 451 21.17 -32.26 6.95
C PRO A 451 20.24 -33.34 6.37
N GLY A 452 20.82 -34.28 5.62
CA GLY A 452 20.09 -35.41 5.02
C GLY A 452 19.32 -35.09 3.73
N MET A 453 19.27 -33.83 3.28
CA MET A 453 18.67 -33.45 2.00
C MET A 453 19.68 -33.59 0.85
N THR A 454 19.20 -33.90 -0.35
CA THR A 454 20.03 -34.02 -1.57
C THR A 454 19.57 -33.06 -2.67
N ARG A 455 20.42 -32.74 -3.65
CA ARG A 455 20.03 -31.91 -4.81
C ARG A 455 18.90 -32.53 -5.62
N LEU A 456 18.95 -33.86 -5.79
CA LEU A 456 17.87 -34.59 -6.45
C LEU A 456 16.52 -34.43 -5.73
N GLU A 457 16.52 -34.42 -4.40
CA GLU A 457 15.30 -34.20 -3.62
C GLU A 457 14.76 -32.77 -3.79
N VAL A 458 15.64 -31.76 -3.73
CA VAL A 458 15.27 -30.34 -3.97
C VAL A 458 14.59 -30.19 -5.33
N ILE A 459 15.22 -30.69 -6.41
CA ILE A 459 14.65 -30.62 -7.76
C ILE A 459 13.32 -31.38 -7.86
N ARG A 460 13.21 -32.57 -7.27
CA ARG A 460 11.94 -33.33 -7.28
C ARG A 460 10.81 -32.58 -6.58
N ARG A 461 11.09 -31.92 -5.46
CA ARG A 461 10.10 -31.11 -4.73
C ARG A 461 9.66 -29.89 -5.55
N ILE A 462 10.60 -29.17 -6.15
CA ILE A 462 10.31 -28.02 -7.03
C ILE A 462 9.45 -28.47 -8.21
N THR A 463 9.90 -29.48 -8.95
CA THR A 463 9.18 -29.97 -10.14
C THR A 463 7.81 -30.56 -9.82
N ALA A 464 7.66 -31.24 -8.69
CA ALA A 464 6.37 -31.73 -8.22
C ALA A 464 5.40 -30.56 -7.90
N ALA A 465 5.87 -29.51 -7.21
CA ALA A 465 5.06 -28.34 -6.90
C ALA A 465 4.61 -27.59 -8.17
N LEU A 466 5.51 -27.41 -9.13
CA LEU A 466 5.20 -26.79 -10.43
C LEU A 466 4.15 -27.61 -11.21
N ARG A 467 4.31 -28.94 -11.27
CA ARG A 467 3.34 -29.83 -11.94
C ARG A 467 1.98 -29.82 -11.25
N ALA A 468 1.95 -29.89 -9.91
CA ALA A 468 0.71 -29.81 -9.14
C ALA A 468 0.00 -28.48 -9.34
N ALA A 469 0.76 -27.39 -9.48
CA ALA A 469 0.23 -26.09 -9.80
C ALA A 469 -0.04 -25.89 -11.30
N GLY A 470 0.25 -26.84 -12.20
CA GLY A 470 0.15 -26.58 -13.65
C GLY A 470 0.91 -25.32 -14.09
N ALA A 471 2.03 -25.01 -13.43
CA ALA A 471 2.85 -23.84 -13.69
C ALA A 471 4.01 -24.25 -14.61
N PRO A 472 4.08 -23.74 -15.86
CA PRO A 472 5.27 -23.92 -16.69
C PRO A 472 6.47 -23.25 -16.03
N ALA A 473 7.66 -23.82 -16.24
CA ALA A 473 8.91 -23.25 -15.76
C ALA A 473 10.04 -23.47 -16.76
N HIS A 474 11.09 -22.64 -16.68
CA HIS A 474 12.32 -22.78 -17.45
C HIS A 474 13.51 -22.79 -16.50
N GLY A 475 14.44 -23.73 -16.69
CA GLY A 475 15.62 -23.85 -15.84
C GLY A 475 16.88 -23.36 -16.55
N PHE A 476 17.85 -22.81 -15.84
CA PHE A 476 19.15 -22.40 -16.39
C PHE A 476 20.25 -23.24 -15.73
N LEU A 477 21.02 -23.94 -16.56
CA LEU A 477 21.98 -24.96 -16.14
C LEU A 477 23.39 -24.38 -16.00
N ASN A 478 24.08 -24.75 -14.93
CA ASN A 478 25.53 -24.65 -14.75
C ASN A 478 26.12 -26.04 -14.61
N ALA A 479 26.74 -26.58 -15.67
CA ALA A 479 27.30 -27.93 -15.63
C ALA A 479 28.52 -28.05 -14.70
N GLY A 480 29.15 -26.92 -14.31
CA GLY A 480 30.22 -26.90 -13.32
C GLY A 480 29.74 -26.91 -11.87
N PHE A 481 28.43 -26.81 -11.61
CA PHE A 481 27.87 -26.78 -10.25
C PHE A 481 27.57 -28.18 -9.69
N GLY A 482 27.79 -28.34 -8.39
CA GLY A 482 27.44 -29.57 -7.65
C GLY A 482 28.21 -30.81 -8.10
N LEU A 483 29.40 -30.66 -8.68
CA LEU A 483 30.23 -31.78 -9.14
C LEU A 483 30.67 -32.71 -7.99
N ASP A 484 30.66 -32.21 -6.77
CA ASP A 484 30.93 -32.90 -5.52
C ASP A 484 29.72 -33.66 -4.96
N ASP A 485 28.50 -33.37 -5.43
CA ASP A 485 27.27 -34.08 -5.02
C ASP A 485 26.94 -35.21 -6.01
N PRO A 486 26.92 -36.49 -5.58
CA PRO A 486 26.67 -37.64 -6.44
C PRO A 486 25.27 -37.64 -7.07
N THR A 487 24.35 -36.83 -6.55
CA THR A 487 22.96 -36.72 -7.02
C THR A 487 22.75 -35.63 -8.08
N SER A 488 23.73 -34.77 -8.34
CA SER A 488 23.61 -33.64 -9.28
C SER A 488 23.20 -34.06 -10.69
N ALA A 489 23.85 -35.09 -11.25
CA ALA A 489 23.49 -35.60 -12.57
C ALA A 489 22.05 -36.18 -12.59
N ALA A 490 21.62 -36.81 -11.50
CA ALA A 490 20.25 -37.30 -11.37
C ALA A 490 19.24 -36.15 -11.22
N ALA A 491 19.63 -35.06 -10.55
CA ALA A 491 18.80 -33.86 -10.38
C ALA A 491 18.51 -33.20 -11.73
N ILE A 492 19.53 -33.04 -12.59
CA ILE A 492 19.35 -32.54 -13.98
C ILE A 492 18.38 -33.44 -14.76
N ARG A 493 18.56 -34.76 -14.70
CA ARG A 493 17.65 -35.71 -15.34
C ARG A 493 16.23 -35.62 -14.80
N ALA A 494 16.06 -35.40 -13.49
CA ALA A 494 14.75 -35.25 -12.86
C ALA A 494 14.02 -33.98 -13.33
N TRP A 495 14.73 -32.85 -13.49
CA TRP A 495 14.17 -31.62 -14.07
C TRP A 495 13.60 -31.87 -15.47
N ARG A 496 14.38 -32.53 -16.32
CA ARG A 496 13.99 -32.85 -17.70
C ARG A 496 12.89 -33.89 -17.77
N ALA A 497 12.93 -34.92 -16.94
CA ALA A 497 11.87 -35.93 -16.84
C ALA A 497 10.52 -35.34 -16.39
N ALA A 498 10.54 -34.23 -15.64
CA ALA A 498 9.33 -33.49 -15.29
C ALA A 498 8.76 -32.63 -16.44
N GLY A 499 9.49 -32.53 -17.56
CA GLY A 499 9.05 -31.84 -18.78
C GLY A 499 9.50 -30.39 -18.90
N PHE A 500 10.32 -29.86 -17.98
CA PHE A 500 10.72 -28.45 -17.98
C PHE A 500 11.98 -28.21 -18.81
N PRO A 501 11.99 -27.23 -19.75
CA PRO A 501 13.15 -26.87 -20.57
C PRO A 501 14.37 -26.40 -19.76
N LEU A 502 15.52 -26.43 -20.41
CA LEU A 502 16.79 -25.93 -19.89
C LEU A 502 17.39 -24.88 -20.85
N GLY A 503 17.99 -23.85 -20.29
CA GLY A 503 18.86 -22.88 -20.95
C GLY A 503 20.27 -22.88 -20.36
N ASN A 504 21.16 -22.09 -20.95
CA ASN A 504 22.56 -21.95 -20.56
C ASN A 504 22.72 -20.83 -19.51
N HIS A 505 23.45 -21.10 -18.44
CA HIS A 505 23.81 -20.13 -17.40
C HIS A 505 25.33 -19.94 -17.21
N SER A 506 26.12 -20.22 -18.24
CA SER A 506 27.57 -20.45 -18.19
C SER A 506 27.98 -21.71 -17.43
N TYR A 507 29.24 -22.13 -17.56
CA TYR A 507 29.71 -23.37 -16.93
C TYR A 507 29.92 -23.20 -15.42
N ALA A 508 30.57 -22.11 -14.98
CA ALA A 508 30.93 -21.89 -13.57
C ALA A 508 30.31 -20.63 -12.95
N HIS A 509 29.27 -20.05 -13.56
CA HIS A 509 28.51 -18.91 -13.03
C HIS A 509 29.40 -17.67 -12.81
N GLU A 510 30.21 -17.33 -13.80
CA GLU A 510 31.16 -16.22 -13.75
C GLU A 510 30.49 -14.88 -14.03
N ASN A 511 30.96 -13.82 -13.37
CA ASN A 511 30.55 -12.45 -13.70
C ASN A 511 31.41 -11.92 -14.86
N LEU A 512 30.77 -11.46 -15.93
CA LEU A 512 31.46 -10.93 -17.11
C LEU A 512 32.45 -9.80 -16.79
N ASP A 513 32.10 -8.89 -15.86
CA ASP A 513 32.99 -7.79 -15.46
C ASP A 513 34.27 -8.25 -14.76
N GLN A 514 34.28 -9.48 -14.24
CA GLN A 514 35.41 -10.02 -13.48
C GLN A 514 36.35 -10.83 -14.37
N VAL A 515 35.80 -11.61 -15.31
CA VAL A 515 36.59 -12.54 -16.12
C VAL A 515 36.89 -12.03 -17.53
N GLY A 516 36.18 -11.00 -18.00
CA GLY A 516 36.29 -10.46 -19.34
C GLY A 516 35.59 -11.32 -20.40
N ALA A 517 35.40 -10.76 -21.60
CA ALA A 517 34.57 -11.36 -22.65
C ALA A 517 35.06 -12.73 -23.12
N ASP A 518 36.37 -12.91 -23.33
CA ASP A 518 36.93 -14.16 -23.86
C ASP A 518 36.72 -15.34 -22.90
N ALA A 519 37.08 -15.17 -21.63
CA ALA A 519 36.90 -16.20 -20.61
C ALA A 519 35.41 -16.48 -20.35
N PHE A 520 34.57 -15.44 -20.35
CA PHE A 520 33.13 -15.59 -20.22
C PHE A 520 32.54 -16.42 -21.36
N LEU A 521 32.85 -16.10 -22.62
CA LEU A 521 32.38 -16.84 -23.79
C LEU A 521 32.91 -18.27 -23.84
N ALA A 522 34.15 -18.50 -23.42
CA ALA A 522 34.70 -19.84 -23.28
C ALA A 522 33.90 -20.67 -22.26
N SER A 523 33.46 -20.06 -21.15
CA SER A 523 32.60 -20.70 -20.16
C SER A 523 31.20 -20.99 -20.69
N VAL A 524 30.57 -20.03 -21.38
CA VAL A 524 29.28 -20.24 -22.06
C VAL A 524 29.37 -21.43 -23.01
N LYS A 525 30.41 -21.48 -23.85
CA LYS A 525 30.66 -22.57 -24.81
C LYS A 525 30.89 -23.92 -24.13
N ARG A 526 31.66 -23.93 -23.03
CA ARG A 526 31.94 -25.15 -22.26
C ARG A 526 30.67 -25.78 -21.70
N ASN A 527 29.65 -24.99 -21.41
CA ASN A 527 28.37 -25.47 -20.87
C ASN A 527 27.46 -26.11 -21.93
N GLU A 528 27.65 -25.83 -23.22
CA GLU A 528 26.76 -26.28 -24.30
C GLU A 528 26.68 -27.80 -24.44
N GLY A 529 27.80 -28.51 -24.34
CA GLY A 529 27.83 -29.97 -24.49
C GLY A 529 26.96 -30.69 -23.43
N PRO A 530 27.23 -30.48 -22.14
CA PRO A 530 26.38 -31.02 -21.07
C PRO A 530 24.92 -30.57 -21.17
N LEU A 531 24.69 -29.30 -21.54
CA LEU A 531 23.34 -28.76 -21.72
C LEU A 531 22.58 -29.45 -22.86
N ALA A 532 23.21 -29.63 -24.02
CA ALA A 532 22.60 -30.31 -25.16
C ALA A 532 22.26 -31.76 -24.83
N MET A 533 23.15 -32.47 -24.12
CA MET A 533 22.88 -33.82 -23.62
C MET A 533 21.68 -33.87 -22.69
N ALA A 534 21.55 -32.91 -21.76
CA ALA A 534 20.43 -32.84 -20.83
C ALA A 534 19.11 -32.40 -21.49
N ALA A 535 19.17 -31.38 -22.35
CA ALA A 535 18.01 -30.83 -23.03
C ALA A 535 17.41 -31.82 -24.05
N GLY A 536 18.22 -32.68 -24.64
CA GLY A 536 17.79 -33.62 -25.67
C GLY A 536 17.31 -32.88 -26.91
N ARG A 537 16.04 -33.07 -27.29
CA ARG A 537 15.45 -32.43 -28.48
C ARG A 537 14.86 -31.04 -28.22
N SER A 538 14.81 -30.58 -26.96
CA SER A 538 14.32 -29.24 -26.65
C SER A 538 15.36 -28.20 -27.04
N ASP A 539 14.87 -27.08 -27.57
CA ASP A 539 15.72 -25.93 -27.85
C ASP A 539 16.22 -25.30 -26.53
N TRP A 540 17.53 -25.33 -26.35
CA TRP A 540 18.24 -24.86 -25.16
C TRP A 540 18.98 -23.54 -25.37
N HIS A 541 18.82 -22.90 -26.54
CA HIS A 541 19.47 -21.62 -26.87
C HIS A 541 18.76 -20.43 -26.20
N TRP A 542 18.52 -20.55 -24.89
CA TRP A 542 18.18 -19.47 -23.98
C TRP A 542 19.35 -19.25 -23.04
N PHE A 543 19.75 -18.00 -22.85
CA PHE A 543 20.89 -17.63 -22.02
C PHE A 543 20.46 -16.67 -20.92
N ARG A 544 20.86 -16.94 -19.68
CA ARG A 544 20.71 -16.01 -18.56
C ARG A 544 22.11 -15.63 -18.10
N TYR A 545 22.40 -14.32 -18.02
CA TYR A 545 23.68 -13.86 -17.49
C TYR A 545 23.75 -14.17 -15.98
N PRO A 546 24.82 -14.81 -15.49
CA PRO A 546 25.10 -14.88 -14.06
C PRO A 546 25.06 -13.49 -13.43
N PHE A 547 24.43 -13.38 -12.25
CA PHE A 547 24.24 -12.12 -11.52
C PHE A 547 23.44 -11.04 -12.30
N LEU A 548 22.80 -11.40 -13.41
CA LEU A 548 22.23 -10.47 -14.40
C LEU A 548 23.25 -9.44 -14.93
N ALA A 549 24.54 -9.79 -14.85
CA ALA A 549 25.64 -8.90 -15.18
C ALA A 549 26.00 -8.98 -16.67
N GLU A 550 25.36 -8.14 -17.48
CA GLU A 550 25.65 -8.00 -18.92
C GLU A 550 26.99 -7.30 -19.23
N GLY A 551 27.72 -6.85 -18.22
CA GLY A 551 28.98 -6.13 -18.37
C GLY A 551 28.80 -4.61 -18.35
N ARG A 552 29.64 -3.92 -17.58
CA ARG A 552 29.72 -2.45 -17.49
C ARG A 552 30.51 -1.83 -18.64
N ASP A 553 31.47 -2.56 -19.20
CA ASP A 553 32.19 -2.16 -20.41
C ASP A 553 31.32 -2.44 -21.65
N PRO A 554 30.88 -1.40 -22.40
CA PRO A 554 30.07 -1.58 -23.60
C PRO A 554 30.75 -2.46 -24.66
N ALA A 555 32.07 -2.39 -24.82
CA ALA A 555 32.77 -3.18 -25.83
C ALA A 555 32.74 -4.68 -25.49
N ALA A 556 33.01 -5.03 -24.23
CA ALA A 556 32.89 -6.40 -23.75
C ALA A 556 31.44 -6.92 -23.84
N ARG A 557 30.46 -6.10 -23.44
CA ARG A 557 29.04 -6.45 -23.54
C ARG A 557 28.63 -6.74 -24.99
N ASP A 558 28.95 -5.83 -25.91
CA ASP A 558 28.55 -5.94 -27.31
C ASP A 558 29.23 -7.13 -27.99
N ALA A 559 30.50 -7.43 -27.66
CA ALA A 559 31.20 -8.62 -28.13
C ALA A 559 30.51 -9.91 -27.67
N VAL A 560 30.13 -10.00 -26.39
CA VAL A 560 29.41 -11.16 -25.86
C VAL A 560 28.04 -11.30 -26.51
N ARG A 561 27.27 -10.22 -26.62
CA ARG A 561 25.94 -10.22 -27.25
C ARG A 561 26.00 -10.61 -28.72
N ALA A 562 26.98 -10.10 -29.47
CA ALA A 562 27.21 -10.47 -30.87
C ALA A 562 27.53 -11.96 -31.01
N ARG A 563 28.34 -12.52 -30.10
CA ARG A 563 28.65 -13.95 -30.12
C ARG A 563 27.44 -14.81 -29.75
N LEU A 564 26.67 -14.42 -28.71
CA LEU A 564 25.42 -15.10 -28.35
C LEU A 564 24.43 -15.12 -29.53
N ALA A 565 24.29 -14.00 -30.25
CA ALA A 565 23.46 -13.95 -31.46
C ALA A 565 23.96 -14.90 -32.56
N ALA A 566 25.28 -14.93 -32.81
CA ALA A 566 25.87 -15.80 -33.83
C ALA A 566 25.68 -17.30 -33.49
N ASP A 567 25.70 -17.63 -32.20
CA ASP A 567 25.46 -18.98 -31.69
C ASP A 567 23.95 -19.31 -31.53
N GLY A 568 23.05 -18.40 -31.92
CA GLY A 568 21.60 -18.63 -31.97
C GLY A 568 20.86 -18.43 -30.65
N TYR A 569 21.49 -17.82 -29.64
CA TYR A 569 20.89 -17.58 -28.34
C TYR A 569 19.83 -16.46 -28.34
N ARG A 570 18.84 -16.63 -27.45
CA ARG A 570 18.04 -15.56 -26.85
C ARG A 570 18.53 -15.28 -25.43
N ILE A 571 18.49 -14.03 -25.00
CA ILE A 571 18.76 -13.68 -23.60
C ILE A 571 17.44 -13.70 -22.84
N ALA A 572 17.38 -14.42 -21.72
CA ALA A 572 16.23 -14.43 -20.83
C ALA A 572 16.31 -13.23 -19.87
N GLY A 573 15.38 -12.29 -20.00
CA GLY A 573 15.23 -11.15 -19.11
C GLY A 573 14.74 -11.55 -17.71
N VAL A 574 14.80 -10.59 -16.78
CA VAL A 574 14.21 -10.70 -15.44
C VAL A 574 13.48 -9.40 -15.15
N THR A 575 12.21 -9.52 -14.73
CA THR A 575 11.39 -8.36 -14.35
C THR A 575 10.82 -8.49 -12.95
N MET A 576 11.06 -9.63 -12.29
CA MET A 576 10.66 -9.86 -10.91
C MET A 576 11.66 -10.78 -10.21
N SER A 577 12.12 -10.37 -9.02
CA SER A 577 12.95 -11.14 -8.10
C SER A 577 12.56 -10.75 -6.68
N PHE A 578 12.67 -11.70 -5.75
CA PHE A 578 12.54 -11.44 -4.30
C PHE A 578 13.76 -11.91 -3.51
N ASP A 579 14.92 -11.99 -4.19
CA ASP A 579 16.23 -12.32 -3.64
C ASP A 579 16.22 -13.60 -2.80
N ASP A 580 15.53 -14.62 -3.33
CA ASP A 580 15.32 -15.93 -2.70
C ASP A 580 16.63 -16.62 -2.31
N PHE A 581 17.68 -16.43 -3.11
CA PHE A 581 19.04 -16.93 -2.84
C PHE A 581 19.57 -16.55 -1.45
N ALA A 582 19.21 -15.36 -0.94
CA ALA A 582 19.69 -14.88 0.35
C ALA A 582 19.13 -15.69 1.53
N TRP A 583 17.97 -16.34 1.35
CA TRP A 583 17.25 -17.02 2.42
C TRP A 583 17.76 -18.45 2.65
N ASN A 584 18.26 -19.12 1.62
CA ASN A 584 18.61 -20.53 1.68
C ASN A 584 19.75 -20.84 2.67
N PRO A 585 20.85 -20.05 2.77
CA PRO A 585 21.89 -20.29 3.77
C PRO A 585 21.39 -20.24 5.20
N VAL A 586 20.55 -19.25 5.52
CA VAL A 586 19.97 -19.09 6.87
C VAL A 586 19.03 -20.26 7.19
N TYR A 587 18.25 -20.70 6.21
CA TYR A 587 17.39 -21.88 6.36
C TYR A 587 18.18 -23.16 6.63
N ALA A 588 19.25 -23.43 5.88
CA ALA A 588 20.08 -24.61 6.09
C ALA A 588 20.70 -24.62 7.50
N ALA A 589 21.18 -23.46 7.98
CA ALA A 589 21.70 -23.29 9.33
C ALA A 589 20.63 -23.56 10.40
N CYS A 590 19.42 -22.98 10.27
CA CYS A 590 18.32 -23.23 11.19
C CYS A 590 17.86 -24.69 11.18
N ALA A 591 17.82 -25.32 10.01
CA ALA A 591 17.46 -26.73 9.87
C ALA A 591 18.49 -27.64 10.54
N ALA A 592 19.79 -27.32 10.42
CA ALA A 592 20.85 -28.06 11.11
C ALA A 592 20.74 -27.97 12.64
N LYS A 593 20.28 -26.82 13.16
CA LYS A 593 20.01 -26.63 14.60
C LYS A 593 18.66 -27.19 15.05
N GLY A 594 17.80 -27.65 14.13
CA GLY A 594 16.45 -28.10 14.44
C GLY A 594 15.51 -26.99 14.92
N ASP A 595 15.81 -25.72 14.65
CA ASP A 595 15.05 -24.57 15.16
C ASP A 595 13.79 -24.32 14.33
N LYS A 596 12.70 -24.98 14.73
CA LYS A 596 11.40 -24.87 14.05
C LYS A 596 10.81 -23.45 14.10
N ALA A 597 11.07 -22.69 15.16
CA ALA A 597 10.53 -21.35 15.32
C ALA A 597 11.23 -20.37 14.37
N ALA A 598 12.55 -20.46 14.27
CA ALA A 598 13.33 -19.69 13.30
C ALA A 598 12.93 -20.04 11.86
N ILE A 599 12.74 -21.33 11.55
CA ILE A 599 12.26 -21.76 10.23
C ILE A 599 10.89 -21.14 9.92
N ALA A 600 9.94 -21.16 10.85
CA ALA A 600 8.62 -20.54 10.63
C ALA A 600 8.71 -19.03 10.37
N ARG A 601 9.65 -18.33 11.03
CA ARG A 601 9.92 -16.90 10.79
C ARG A 601 10.49 -16.67 9.39
N LEU A 602 11.44 -17.50 8.93
CA LEU A 602 11.97 -17.45 7.58
C LEU A 602 10.87 -17.68 6.53
N GLU A 603 10.01 -18.69 6.75
CA GLU A 603 8.91 -18.98 5.84
C GLU A 603 7.93 -17.82 5.69
N THR A 604 7.61 -17.16 6.80
CA THR A 604 6.72 -16.00 6.82
C THR A 604 7.35 -14.81 6.11
N GLY A 605 8.63 -14.55 6.37
CA GLY A 605 9.39 -13.46 5.73
C GLY A 605 9.49 -13.63 4.22
N MET A 606 9.88 -14.82 3.75
CA MET A 606 10.08 -15.08 2.33
C MET A 606 8.77 -14.96 1.53
N LEU A 607 7.64 -15.38 2.10
CA LEU A 607 6.31 -15.19 1.48
C LEU A 607 5.92 -13.70 1.40
N ALA A 608 6.25 -12.93 2.43
CA ALA A 608 6.01 -11.49 2.43
C ALA A 608 6.85 -10.77 1.37
N ASP A 609 8.12 -11.13 1.23
CA ASP A 609 9.03 -10.55 0.24
C ASP A 609 8.66 -10.97 -1.18
N ALA A 610 8.24 -12.23 -1.40
CA ALA A 610 7.66 -12.66 -2.67
C ALA A 610 6.42 -11.84 -3.06
N ARG A 611 5.53 -11.54 -2.10
CA ARG A 611 4.37 -10.67 -2.33
C ARG A 611 4.80 -9.24 -2.66
N ALA A 612 5.71 -8.68 -1.88
CA ALA A 612 6.20 -7.31 -2.05
C ALA A 612 6.87 -7.11 -3.41
N ALA A 613 7.71 -8.05 -3.83
CA ALA A 613 8.34 -8.06 -5.15
C ALA A 613 7.31 -8.08 -6.28
N ALA A 614 6.27 -8.92 -6.17
CA ALA A 614 5.23 -8.98 -7.20
C ALA A 614 4.40 -7.69 -7.29
N LEU A 615 4.09 -7.05 -6.17
CA LEU A 615 3.42 -5.76 -6.19
C LEU A 615 4.31 -4.66 -6.77
N ALA A 616 5.60 -4.66 -6.42
CA ALA A 616 6.58 -3.71 -6.93
C ALA A 616 6.82 -3.87 -8.44
N ALA A 617 6.98 -5.09 -8.94
CA ALA A 617 7.12 -5.37 -10.36
C ALA A 617 5.90 -4.88 -11.15
N ARG A 618 4.69 -5.16 -10.65
CA ARG A 618 3.46 -4.66 -11.28
C ARG A 618 3.35 -3.15 -11.31
N SER A 619 3.70 -2.50 -10.20
CA SER A 619 3.74 -1.05 -10.12
C SER A 619 4.73 -0.46 -11.15
N ARG A 620 5.92 -1.05 -11.27
CA ARG A 620 6.95 -0.59 -12.21
C ARG A 620 6.59 -0.83 -13.67
N ALA A 621 6.01 -1.97 -14.01
CA ALA A 621 5.55 -2.21 -15.38
C ALA A 621 4.51 -1.18 -15.79
N LYS A 622 3.53 -0.89 -14.93
CA LYS A 622 2.54 0.16 -15.17
C LYS A 622 3.17 1.54 -15.28
N ALA A 623 4.18 1.85 -14.46
CA ALA A 623 4.88 3.14 -14.54
C ALA A 623 5.76 3.28 -15.80
N GLN A 624 6.42 2.21 -16.25
CA GLN A 624 7.37 2.26 -17.37
C GLN A 624 6.71 2.07 -18.73
N VAL A 625 5.71 1.20 -18.84
CA VAL A 625 5.07 0.84 -20.12
C VAL A 625 3.55 0.93 -20.10
N GLY A 626 2.93 1.43 -19.02
CA GLY A 626 1.50 1.75 -18.96
C GLY A 626 0.57 0.55 -18.73
N HIS A 627 1.10 -0.67 -18.64
CA HIS A 627 0.31 -1.89 -18.42
C HIS A 627 1.12 -2.97 -17.70
N ASP A 628 0.45 -4.04 -17.24
CA ASP A 628 1.12 -5.25 -16.79
C ASP A 628 1.76 -5.95 -17.99
N ILE A 629 3.09 -6.09 -18.00
CA ILE A 629 3.79 -6.99 -18.93
C ILE A 629 3.70 -8.44 -18.41
N PRO A 630 3.91 -9.46 -19.25
CA PRO A 630 4.23 -10.79 -18.74
C PRO A 630 5.50 -10.73 -17.91
N TYR A 631 5.45 -11.12 -16.64
CA TYR A 631 6.60 -11.05 -15.75
C TYR A 631 7.47 -12.30 -15.89
N VAL A 632 8.79 -12.13 -15.83
CA VAL A 632 9.74 -13.24 -15.72
C VAL A 632 10.29 -13.24 -14.30
N LEU A 633 9.87 -14.23 -13.51
CA LEU A 633 10.29 -14.42 -12.13
C LEU A 633 11.62 -15.19 -12.09
N LEU A 634 12.63 -14.58 -11.48
CA LEU A 634 13.86 -15.25 -11.09
C LEU A 634 13.69 -15.94 -9.73
N MET A 635 14.04 -17.22 -9.68
CA MET A 635 14.24 -18.02 -8.48
C MET A 635 15.48 -18.90 -8.66
N HIS A 636 15.94 -19.55 -7.60
CA HIS A 636 17.07 -20.47 -7.57
C HIS A 636 16.61 -21.83 -7.03
N VAL A 637 17.40 -22.88 -7.27
CA VAL A 637 17.10 -24.25 -6.79
C VAL A 637 17.58 -24.50 -5.36
N GLY A 638 17.14 -23.66 -4.43
CA GLY A 638 17.41 -23.78 -3.00
C GLY A 638 16.47 -24.74 -2.26
N ALA A 639 16.87 -25.17 -1.07
CA ALA A 639 16.08 -26.05 -0.22
C ALA A 639 14.86 -25.34 0.39
N LEU A 640 14.98 -24.05 0.74
CA LEU A 640 13.83 -23.27 1.20
C LEU A 640 12.84 -23.00 0.05
N ASP A 641 13.34 -22.75 -1.16
CA ASP A 641 12.54 -22.60 -2.37
C ASP A 641 11.69 -23.84 -2.60
N ALA A 642 12.32 -25.02 -2.63
CA ALA A 642 11.63 -26.29 -2.75
C ALA A 642 10.55 -26.52 -1.69
N ARG A 643 10.76 -25.99 -0.47
CA ARG A 643 9.82 -26.10 0.64
C ARG A 643 8.63 -25.15 0.51
N LEU A 644 8.84 -23.92 0.06
CA LEU A 644 7.80 -22.87 0.02
C LEU A 644 7.13 -22.70 -1.33
N LEU A 645 7.68 -23.27 -2.40
CA LEU A 645 7.16 -23.10 -3.75
C LEU A 645 5.64 -23.37 -3.89
N PRO A 646 5.04 -24.41 -3.27
CA PRO A 646 3.58 -24.58 -3.32
C PRO A 646 2.80 -23.37 -2.79
N ARG A 647 3.27 -22.76 -1.70
CA ARG A 647 2.65 -21.58 -1.07
C ARG A 647 2.89 -20.32 -1.89
N ILE A 648 4.08 -20.15 -2.46
CA ILE A 648 4.42 -19.04 -3.37
C ILE A 648 3.52 -19.08 -4.61
N LEU A 649 3.38 -20.24 -5.25
CA LEU A 649 2.51 -20.41 -6.43
C LEU A 649 1.03 -20.15 -6.10
N ALA A 650 0.55 -20.64 -4.94
CA ALA A 650 -0.80 -20.35 -4.48
C ALA A 650 -1.01 -18.85 -4.22
N GLN A 651 -0.03 -18.18 -3.61
CA GLN A 651 -0.06 -16.74 -3.35
C GLN A 651 -0.15 -15.94 -4.65
N TYR A 652 0.67 -16.24 -5.66
CA TYR A 652 0.59 -15.53 -6.94
C TYR A 652 -0.74 -15.75 -7.67
N ARG A 653 -1.31 -16.96 -7.61
CA ARG A 653 -2.67 -17.18 -8.10
C ARG A 653 -3.70 -16.34 -7.36
N ALA A 654 -3.63 -16.26 -6.04
CA ALA A 654 -4.51 -15.42 -5.23
C ALA A 654 -4.34 -13.92 -5.54
N MET A 655 -3.16 -13.52 -6.00
CA MET A 655 -2.87 -12.17 -6.50
C MET A 655 -3.33 -11.93 -7.95
N GLY A 656 -3.97 -12.92 -8.59
CA GLY A 656 -4.54 -12.82 -9.93
C GLY A 656 -3.59 -13.22 -11.06
N PHE A 657 -2.39 -13.74 -10.77
CA PHE A 657 -1.47 -14.15 -11.82
C PHE A 657 -1.88 -15.45 -12.50
N ARG A 658 -1.64 -15.53 -13.81
CA ARG A 658 -1.67 -16.78 -14.59
C ARG A 658 -0.26 -17.21 -14.94
N PHE A 659 0.02 -18.50 -14.86
CA PHE A 659 1.34 -19.02 -15.23
C PHE A 659 1.47 -19.15 -16.74
N THR A 660 2.62 -18.72 -17.29
CA THR A 660 2.94 -18.80 -18.73
C THR A 660 4.36 -19.34 -18.94
N THR A 661 4.72 -19.68 -20.17
CA THR A 661 6.09 -20.10 -20.50
C THR A 661 7.00 -18.89 -20.69
N LEU A 662 8.32 -19.07 -20.50
CA LEU A 662 9.31 -18.03 -20.77
C LEU A 662 9.18 -17.46 -22.20
N ALA A 663 9.06 -18.34 -23.20
CA ALA A 663 8.93 -17.93 -24.60
C ALA A 663 7.66 -17.10 -24.88
N GLN A 664 6.55 -17.38 -24.19
CA GLN A 664 5.33 -16.59 -24.30
C GLN A 664 5.43 -15.27 -23.56
N ALA A 665 6.10 -15.23 -22.40
CA ALA A 665 6.29 -13.99 -21.65
C ALA A 665 7.18 -13.02 -22.43
N GLU A 666 8.31 -13.49 -22.95
CA GLU A 666 9.25 -12.64 -23.66
C GLU A 666 8.86 -12.32 -25.11
N ALA A 667 7.78 -12.91 -25.62
CA ALA A 667 7.18 -12.46 -26.87
C ALA A 667 6.64 -11.02 -26.79
N ASP A 668 6.46 -10.49 -25.57
CA ASP A 668 6.11 -9.10 -25.33
C ASP A 668 7.22 -8.15 -25.83
N PRO A 669 6.88 -7.03 -26.52
CA PRO A 669 7.85 -6.07 -27.02
C PRO A 669 8.83 -5.51 -25.99
N PHE A 670 8.48 -5.51 -24.69
CA PHE A 670 9.37 -5.11 -23.61
C PHE A 670 10.70 -5.89 -23.64
N TYR A 671 10.66 -7.16 -24.01
CA TYR A 671 11.81 -8.07 -24.03
C TYR A 671 12.52 -8.11 -25.38
N ALA A 672 12.20 -7.23 -26.33
CA ALA A 672 12.73 -7.34 -27.69
C ALA A 672 14.27 -7.25 -27.75
N ALA A 673 14.91 -6.51 -26.84
CA ALA A 673 16.37 -6.48 -26.71
C ALA A 673 16.95 -7.74 -26.06
N ALA A 674 16.17 -8.46 -25.25
CA ALA A 674 16.54 -9.76 -24.69
C ALA A 674 16.48 -10.85 -25.77
N LEU A 675 15.35 -10.89 -26.50
CA LEU A 675 15.10 -11.89 -27.53
C LEU A 675 16.04 -11.80 -28.74
N ASP A 676 16.51 -10.59 -29.07
CA ASP A 676 17.44 -10.38 -30.16
C ASP A 676 18.76 -9.79 -29.64
N PRO A 677 19.78 -10.61 -29.33
CA PRO A 677 21.05 -10.11 -28.82
C PRO A 677 21.80 -9.20 -29.81
N ARG A 678 21.39 -9.14 -31.08
CA ARG A 678 21.93 -8.18 -32.06
C ARG A 678 21.52 -6.73 -31.74
N ARG A 679 20.48 -6.54 -30.94
CA ARG A 679 20.09 -5.21 -30.45
C ARG A 679 21.02 -4.77 -29.32
N PRO A 680 21.28 -3.45 -29.17
CA PRO A 680 22.10 -2.94 -28.07
C PRO A 680 21.56 -3.33 -26.70
N GLY A 681 22.46 -3.64 -25.77
CA GLY A 681 22.15 -3.85 -24.35
C GLY A 681 22.34 -2.58 -23.50
N PRO A 682 22.08 -2.64 -22.19
CA PRO A 682 21.64 -3.84 -21.46
C PRO A 682 20.18 -4.16 -21.75
N THR A 683 19.76 -5.39 -21.48
CA THR A 683 18.36 -5.79 -21.59
C THR A 683 17.49 -4.92 -20.69
N ALA A 684 16.29 -4.57 -21.16
CA ALA A 684 15.34 -3.79 -20.38
C ALA A 684 14.99 -4.49 -19.06
N THR A 685 14.99 -3.73 -17.97
CA THR A 685 14.58 -4.21 -16.65
C THR A 685 13.53 -3.26 -16.06
N LEU A 686 12.71 -3.78 -15.15
CA LEU A 686 11.86 -2.93 -14.31
C LEU A 686 12.73 -2.35 -13.18
N ASN A 687 13.50 -1.30 -13.49
CA ASN A 687 14.47 -0.64 -12.61
C ASN A 687 14.08 -0.58 -11.11
N GLY A 688 15.06 -0.91 -10.25
CA GLY A 688 15.06 -0.72 -8.79
C GLY A 688 14.90 -2.01 -7.97
N PRO A 689 15.63 -2.23 -6.86
CA PRO A 689 15.32 -3.33 -5.94
C PRO A 689 13.95 -3.07 -5.30
N ALA A 690 13.13 -4.10 -5.10
CA ALA A 690 12.04 -3.97 -4.14
C ALA A 690 12.65 -3.70 -2.75
N VAL A 691 11.99 -2.93 -1.89
CA VAL A 691 12.42 -2.84 -0.48
C VAL A 691 12.03 -4.15 0.18
N LEU A 692 12.90 -5.14 0.03
CA LEU A 692 12.78 -6.47 0.59
C LEU A 692 13.40 -6.46 1.99
N LYS A 693 12.76 -7.14 2.93
CA LYS A 693 13.30 -7.25 4.29
C LYS A 693 14.48 -8.20 4.36
N GLY A 694 14.48 -9.23 3.50
CA GLY A 694 15.44 -10.31 3.53
C GLY A 694 15.29 -11.19 4.78
N PRO A 695 16.13 -12.24 4.91
CA PRO A 695 16.15 -13.07 6.10
C PRO A 695 16.60 -12.24 7.33
N PRO A 696 16.04 -12.49 8.53
CA PRO A 696 16.46 -11.77 9.73
C PRO A 696 17.95 -11.96 10.03
N ALA A 697 18.65 -10.86 10.29
CA ALA A 697 20.08 -10.89 10.64
C ALA A 697 20.34 -11.72 11.91
N GLY A 698 21.45 -12.46 11.92
CA GLY A 698 21.89 -13.26 13.08
C GLY A 698 21.05 -14.52 13.36
N LEU A 699 20.01 -14.79 12.58
CA LEU A 699 19.14 -15.93 12.83
C LEU A 699 19.89 -17.25 12.58
N CYS A 700 19.96 -18.10 13.60
CA CYS A 700 20.65 -19.39 13.55
C CYS A 700 22.14 -19.34 13.15
N GLN A 701 22.78 -18.16 13.23
CA GLN A 701 24.24 -18.03 13.06
C GLN A 701 24.99 -18.71 14.21
#